data_AF-A0AA88XSS4-F1
#
_entry.id   AF-A0AA88XSS4-F1
#
_cell.length_a   1.000
_cell.length_b   1.000
_cell.length_c   1.000
_cell.angle_alpha   90.00
_cell.angle_beta   90.00
_cell.angle_gamma   90.00
#
_symmetry.space_group_name_H-M   'P 1'
#
loop_
_entity.id
_entity.type
_entity.pdbx_description
1 polymer ?
#
loop_
_entity_poly.entity_id
_entity_poly.type
_entity_poly.pdbx_seq_one_letter_code
_entity_poly.pdbx_strand_id
1 'polypeptide(L)'
;MDLPSRLSYLFGTEEHVSVRRQIALLREKLYDYIDGVSLICSGSVGEGVAYPPSDDDLMIILRQAPRVVKFWEEAIRNDDVLMVPSECSPGYCKLLAISLTQLHGGNIFFSSMQWKKMLVSGTQFIHGPCLSRVYGSYEYDFAFPLLCSFWPDVALKWIHRRRSCGWPSQQLIQSIIRTGCHVVPIGNPDSPHCNVEWRISFSLAERSLMHSFNHAQFLTYNLLRLTLKRTIGKQASGVFCSYFMKTTLFYTIKCTPPHNWHVNNIERCFKSCLNTLYGFVECMKCPYYFIQEYNIFKRKILPSNRHQMLDIIRSIFERDIPDLLILSGEADCLDLDLMSSFVEAQLDANILFSYHLLFIFNYFENFSLFFKNSTEISSFSLLYTIFDIFRRNGTIMKNKLSNIFIQRAIVCCSKCSMNLLQASTKTNRQNYYFHRKLQTLLRLGENCDLTTGKLTLASYEYFVGKTKSALSVIRQLYSGYPPYALDGKSDYISSATYIEAMCNKGYTIHFKARNAWMPTYFLPFSVPNAFPPQLRIWIHIEKSLSIESSSYACMLESLCYLHQRKPLKLRKSIGFLISVIDDLKEKDDRIHARMCVGIIRYAGGDYQSACRWLGSALMRKDKLLPPLDKTLTQSALMYVACMLNNHYRL
;
A
#
# COMPACT_ATOMS: atom_id res chain seq x y z
N MET A 1 -9.31 -31.28 4.02
CA MET A 1 -8.09 -30.49 3.77
C MET A 1 -7.17 -30.59 4.98
N ASP A 2 -5.91 -30.95 4.78
CA ASP A 2 -4.90 -31.04 5.85
C ASP A 2 -4.51 -29.65 6.39
N LEU A 3 -3.86 -29.61 7.55
CA LEU A 3 -3.49 -28.35 8.21
C LEU A 3 -2.61 -27.44 7.33
N PRO A 4 -1.56 -27.93 6.64
CA PRO A 4 -0.71 -27.07 5.82
C PRO A 4 -1.45 -26.40 4.67
N SER A 5 -2.36 -27.12 4.02
CA SER A 5 -3.19 -26.54 2.96
C SER A 5 -4.14 -25.48 3.53
N ARG A 6 -4.80 -25.75 4.67
CA ARG A 6 -5.65 -24.75 5.35
C ARG A 6 -4.89 -23.48 5.74
N LEU A 7 -3.65 -23.59 6.19
CA LEU A 7 -2.85 -22.42 6.57
C LEU A 7 -2.32 -21.67 5.34
N SER A 8 -1.89 -22.38 4.29
CA SER A 8 -1.52 -21.76 3.02
C SER A 8 -2.70 -21.05 2.38
N TYR A 9 -3.89 -21.56 2.63
CA TYR A 9 -5.13 -20.97 2.20
C TYR A 9 -5.46 -19.68 2.96
N LEU A 10 -5.32 -19.67 4.29
CA LEU A 10 -5.55 -18.46 5.09
C LEU A 10 -4.48 -17.39 4.89
N PHE A 11 -3.22 -17.79 4.72
CA PHE A 11 -2.07 -16.88 4.76
C PHE A 11 -1.37 -16.69 3.42
N GLY A 12 -1.75 -17.43 2.39
CA GLY A 12 -1.15 -17.45 1.05
C GLY A 12 -0.08 -18.52 0.89
N THR A 13 0.10 -18.99 -0.35
CA THR A 13 1.21 -19.90 -0.74
C THR A 13 2.55 -19.15 -0.82
N GLU A 14 3.65 -19.88 -1.02
CA GLU A 14 4.97 -19.29 -1.26
C GLU A 14 4.95 -18.23 -2.38
N GLU A 15 4.23 -18.49 -3.47
CA GLU A 15 4.07 -17.55 -4.58
C GLU A 15 3.37 -16.27 -4.12
N HIS A 16 2.26 -16.38 -3.38
CA HIS A 16 1.53 -15.24 -2.84
C HIS A 16 2.41 -14.37 -1.93
N VAL A 17 3.19 -15.01 -1.05
CA VAL A 17 4.12 -14.32 -0.13
C VAL A 17 5.23 -13.62 -0.91
N SER A 18 5.86 -14.32 -1.87
CA SER A 18 6.91 -13.76 -2.72
C SER A 18 6.39 -12.53 -3.48
N VAL A 19 5.20 -12.63 -4.05
CA VAL A 19 4.56 -11.53 -4.79
C VAL A 19 4.34 -10.32 -3.88
N ARG A 20 3.75 -10.50 -2.68
CA ARG A 20 3.55 -9.40 -1.73
C ARG A 20 4.87 -8.72 -1.32
N ARG A 21 5.94 -9.49 -1.12
CA ARG A 21 7.27 -8.94 -0.79
C ARG A 21 7.87 -8.14 -1.94
N GLN A 22 7.80 -8.66 -3.17
CA GLN A 22 8.27 -7.95 -4.36
C GLN A 22 7.51 -6.64 -4.56
N ILE A 23 6.19 -6.68 -4.38
CA ILE A 23 5.32 -5.51 -4.40
C ILE A 23 5.77 -4.44 -3.41
N ALA A 24 6.07 -4.82 -2.16
CA ALA A 24 6.56 -3.88 -1.15
C ALA A 24 7.91 -3.27 -1.54
N LEU A 25 8.87 -4.06 -2.03
CA LEU A 25 10.18 -3.56 -2.50
C LEU A 25 10.05 -2.61 -3.71
N LEU A 26 9.12 -2.90 -4.62
CA LEU A 26 8.83 -2.02 -5.75
C LEU A 26 8.25 -0.68 -5.29
N ARG A 27 7.38 -0.71 -4.28
CA ARG A 27 6.86 0.51 -3.64
C ARG A 27 8.03 1.39 -3.19
N GLU A 28 8.97 0.84 -2.45
CA GLU A 28 10.17 1.56 -1.98
C GLU A 28 10.95 2.19 -3.14
N LYS A 29 11.24 1.39 -4.17
CA LYS A 29 11.99 1.86 -5.33
C LYS A 29 11.29 2.94 -6.12
N LEU A 30 9.97 2.92 -6.21
CA LEU A 30 9.22 4.02 -6.82
C LEU A 30 9.28 5.30 -5.97
N TYR A 31 9.22 5.15 -4.64
CA TYR A 31 9.35 6.30 -3.73
C TYR A 31 10.75 6.91 -3.73
N ASP A 32 11.81 6.15 -4.01
CA ASP A 32 13.16 6.69 -4.15
C ASP A 32 13.29 7.73 -5.27
N TYR A 33 12.33 7.80 -6.20
CA TYR A 33 12.31 8.86 -7.23
C TYR A 33 11.62 10.12 -6.77
N ILE A 34 11.00 10.11 -5.59
CA ILE A 34 10.44 11.31 -5.00
C ILE A 34 11.58 12.09 -4.37
N ASP A 35 11.67 13.37 -4.73
CA ASP A 35 12.79 14.19 -4.31
C ASP A 35 12.76 14.38 -2.79
N GLY A 36 13.93 14.26 -2.16
CA GLY A 36 14.08 14.44 -0.73
C GLY A 36 13.61 13.28 0.18
N VAL A 37 13.05 12.17 -0.33
CA VAL A 37 12.50 11.09 0.52
C VAL A 37 12.88 9.69 0.04
N SER A 38 12.93 8.72 0.94
CA SER A 38 13.05 7.29 0.64
C SER A 38 12.13 6.50 1.57
N LEU A 39 11.40 5.53 1.02
CA LEU A 39 10.41 4.75 1.77
C LEU A 39 10.96 3.38 2.12
N ILE A 40 10.65 2.92 3.33
CA ILE A 40 10.85 1.54 3.76
C ILE A 40 9.50 0.97 4.22
N CYS A 41 9.04 -0.05 3.52
CA CYS A 41 7.94 -0.93 3.90
C CYS A 41 8.46 -1.96 4.91
N SER A 42 8.09 -1.78 6.17
CA SER A 42 8.42 -2.71 7.24
C SER A 42 7.16 -3.43 7.75
N GLY A 43 7.28 -4.17 8.86
CA GLY A 43 6.12 -4.81 9.48
C GLY A 43 5.41 -5.82 8.58
N SER A 44 4.10 -5.97 8.78
CA SER A 44 3.30 -7.02 8.11
C SER A 44 3.37 -6.93 6.59
N VAL A 45 3.17 -5.74 6.04
CA VAL A 45 3.15 -5.50 4.59
C VAL A 45 4.52 -5.76 3.96
N GLY A 46 5.60 -5.21 4.55
CA GLY A 46 6.96 -5.43 4.08
C GLY A 46 7.44 -6.89 4.18
N GLU A 47 6.87 -7.68 5.09
CA GLU A 47 7.20 -9.09 5.31
C GLU A 47 6.39 -10.05 4.43
N GLY A 48 5.43 -9.53 3.67
CA GLY A 48 4.53 -10.30 2.81
C GLY A 48 3.37 -10.95 3.56
N VAL A 49 2.98 -10.38 4.70
CA VAL A 49 1.85 -10.85 5.51
C VAL A 49 0.63 -9.96 5.24
N ALA A 50 -0.44 -10.54 4.71
CA ALA A 50 -1.72 -9.84 4.53
C ALA A 50 -2.78 -10.49 5.41
N TYR A 51 -3.19 -9.80 6.47
CA TYR A 51 -4.32 -10.20 7.30
C TYR A 51 -5.10 -8.96 7.73
N PRO A 52 -6.21 -8.62 7.06
CA PRO A 52 -7.01 -7.46 7.42
C PRO A 52 -7.61 -7.56 8.84
N PRO A 53 -7.78 -6.42 9.53
CA PRO A 53 -6.98 -5.21 9.39
C PRO A 53 -5.55 -5.50 9.86
N SER A 54 -4.58 -5.27 8.97
CA SER A 54 -3.16 -5.21 9.31
C SER A 54 -2.70 -3.79 9.08
N ASP A 55 -2.13 -3.18 10.11
CA ASP A 55 -1.59 -1.82 10.06
C ASP A 55 -0.49 -1.73 8.97
N ASP A 56 -0.44 -0.60 8.27
CA ASP A 56 0.58 -0.32 7.24
C ASP A 56 1.73 0.48 7.90
N ASP A 57 2.77 -0.25 8.34
CA ASP A 57 3.95 0.32 9.02
C ASP A 57 4.95 0.89 8.01
N LEU A 58 4.97 2.22 7.86
CA LEU A 58 5.81 2.91 6.89
C LEU A 58 6.93 3.71 7.57
N MET A 59 8.17 3.44 7.19
CA MET A 59 9.34 4.24 7.57
C MET A 59 9.67 5.20 6.42
N ILE A 60 9.62 6.50 6.68
CA ILE A 60 9.93 7.57 5.73
C ILE A 60 11.28 8.18 6.11
N ILE A 61 12.31 7.90 5.32
CA ILE A 61 13.63 8.51 5.46
C ILE A 61 13.63 9.81 4.67
N LEU A 62 13.83 10.93 5.34
CA LEU A 62 14.07 12.20 4.66
C LEU A 62 15.55 12.24 4.24
N ARG A 63 15.85 12.41 2.96
CA ARG A 63 17.24 12.49 2.46
C ARG A 63 18.00 13.69 3.02
N GLN A 64 17.26 14.75 3.32
CA GLN A 64 17.79 15.94 3.98
C GLN A 64 17.87 15.78 5.50
N ALA A 65 17.40 14.69 6.10
CA ALA A 65 17.59 14.47 7.54
C ALA A 65 19.09 14.28 7.88
N PRO A 66 19.47 14.61 9.13
CA PRO A 66 20.75 14.19 9.71
C PRO A 66 21.04 12.71 9.52
N ARG A 67 22.29 12.38 9.19
CA ARG A 67 22.77 10.99 9.24
C ARG A 67 23.40 10.75 10.60
N VAL A 68 23.28 9.52 11.08
CA VAL A 68 23.96 9.09 12.31
C VAL A 68 25.31 8.52 11.96
N VAL A 69 26.37 9.14 12.48
CA VAL A 69 27.76 8.72 12.30
C VAL A 69 28.31 8.10 13.58
N LYS A 70 29.31 7.22 13.45
CA LYS A 70 29.96 6.55 14.58
C LYS A 70 31.15 7.35 15.08
N PHE A 71 31.91 7.93 14.15
CA PHE A 71 33.08 8.74 14.45
C PHE A 71 32.91 10.14 13.88
N TRP A 72 33.55 11.13 14.51
CA TRP A 72 33.45 12.53 14.08
C TRP A 72 34.01 12.72 12.67
N GLU A 73 35.04 11.96 12.33
CA GLU A 73 35.72 11.96 11.03
C GLU A 73 34.84 11.47 9.88
N GLU A 74 33.75 10.76 10.18
CA GLU A 74 32.77 10.29 9.19
C GLU A 74 31.70 11.36 8.87
N ALA A 75 31.64 12.44 9.65
CA ALA A 75 30.70 13.53 9.41
C ALA A 75 31.11 14.30 8.14
N ILE A 76 30.23 14.26 7.13
CA ILE A 76 30.44 14.95 5.85
C ILE A 76 29.51 16.15 5.74
N ARG A 77 28.35 16.10 6.41
CA ARG A 77 27.39 17.19 6.44
C ARG A 77 27.45 17.91 7.78
N ASN A 78 27.26 19.24 7.74
CA ASN A 78 27.20 20.06 8.96
C ASN A 78 26.03 19.66 9.88
N ASP A 79 25.01 18.98 9.34
CA ASP A 79 23.87 18.49 10.08
C ASP A 79 23.92 16.97 10.38
N ASP A 80 25.05 16.29 10.15
CA ASP A 80 25.21 14.92 10.67
C ASP A 80 25.17 14.94 12.22
N VAL A 81 24.84 13.81 12.84
CA VAL A 81 24.78 13.65 14.30
C VAL A 81 25.59 12.45 14.76
N LEU A 82 26.30 12.60 15.86
CA LEU A 82 27.21 11.56 16.38
C LEU A 82 26.47 10.68 17.39
N MET A 83 26.45 9.36 17.18
CA MET A 83 25.99 8.43 18.22
C MET A 83 27.07 8.31 19.29
N VAL A 84 26.77 8.75 20.51
CA VAL A 84 27.73 8.71 21.62
C VAL A 84 27.52 7.48 22.49
N PRO A 85 28.60 6.88 23.03
CA PRO A 85 28.49 5.94 24.15
C PRO A 85 27.78 6.63 25.30
N SER A 86 26.61 6.14 25.70
CA SER A 86 25.81 6.71 26.78
C SER A 86 25.32 5.62 27.72
N GLU A 87 25.06 5.98 28.99
CA GLU A 87 24.43 5.12 30.00
C GLU A 87 22.93 4.84 29.70
N CYS A 88 22.54 4.92 28.42
CA CYS A 88 21.18 4.61 28.03
C CYS A 88 20.89 3.13 28.27
N SER A 89 19.62 2.85 28.56
CA SER A 89 19.17 1.46 28.61
C SER A 89 19.43 0.74 27.28
N PRO A 90 19.74 -0.57 27.29
CA PRO A 90 19.98 -1.33 26.07
C PRO A 90 18.87 -1.11 25.03
N GLY A 91 19.26 -0.83 23.79
CA GLY A 91 18.34 -0.49 22.69
C GLY A 91 18.05 1.00 22.53
N TYR A 92 18.56 1.86 23.41
CA TYR A 92 18.48 3.32 23.30
C TYR A 92 19.87 3.94 23.19
N CYS A 93 19.93 5.15 22.62
CA CYS A 93 21.15 5.92 22.43
C CYS A 93 20.86 7.41 22.56
N LYS A 94 21.92 8.21 22.77
CA LYS A 94 21.89 9.67 22.60
C LYS A 94 22.67 10.05 21.35
N LEU A 95 22.23 11.13 20.71
CA LEU A 95 22.86 11.67 19.52
C LEU A 95 23.39 13.08 19.87
N LEU A 96 24.67 13.34 19.62
CA LEU A 96 25.27 14.66 19.78
C LEU A 96 25.09 15.46 18.49
N ALA A 97 24.62 16.70 18.61
CA ALA A 97 24.56 17.63 17.50
C ALA A 97 25.97 18.13 17.15
N ILE A 98 26.31 18.08 15.87
CA ILE A 98 27.61 18.53 15.33
C ILE A 98 27.56 20.05 15.08
N SER A 99 26.40 20.56 14.65
CA SER A 99 26.18 22.00 14.44
C SER A 99 25.33 22.65 15.53
N LEU A 100 25.67 23.90 15.87
CA LEU A 100 24.89 24.76 16.77
C LEU A 100 23.44 24.97 16.30
N THR A 101 23.19 24.91 14.98
CA THR A 101 21.84 25.09 14.41
C THR A 101 20.87 23.94 14.73
N GLN A 102 21.39 22.80 15.20
CA GLN A 102 20.60 21.62 15.58
C GLN A 102 20.29 21.59 17.08
N LEU A 103 20.85 22.52 17.84
CA LEU A 103 20.65 22.62 19.28
C LEU A 103 19.30 23.26 19.58
N HIS A 104 18.58 22.67 20.53
CA HIS A 104 17.34 23.24 21.04
C HIS A 104 17.47 23.49 22.54
N GLY A 105 17.24 24.74 22.96
CA GLY A 105 17.32 25.15 24.36
C GLY A 105 18.71 24.99 24.98
N GLY A 106 19.78 25.13 24.17
CA GLY A 106 21.17 25.00 24.63
C GLY A 106 21.63 23.55 24.92
N ASN A 107 20.80 22.54 24.63
CA ASN A 107 21.15 21.15 24.84
C ASN A 107 22.00 20.60 23.70
N ILE A 108 23.19 20.09 24.01
CA ILE A 108 24.14 19.47 23.07
C ILE A 108 23.59 18.21 22.38
N PHE A 109 22.56 17.58 22.95
CA PHE A 109 21.95 16.38 22.40
C PHE A 109 20.83 16.70 21.42
N PHE A 110 20.84 16.03 20.27
CA PHE A 110 19.80 16.09 19.27
C PHE A 110 18.51 15.43 19.77
N SER A 111 17.46 16.24 19.99
CA SER A 111 16.25 15.80 20.68
C SER A 111 15.27 15.03 19.78
N SER A 112 14.94 13.80 20.17
CA SER A 112 13.90 12.98 19.51
C SER A 112 12.50 13.60 19.62
N MET A 113 12.19 14.25 20.75
CA MET A 113 10.93 14.96 20.93
C MET A 113 10.81 16.16 19.98
N GLN A 114 11.86 16.97 19.85
CA GLN A 114 11.84 18.12 18.95
C GLN A 114 11.77 17.70 17.48
N TRP A 115 12.50 16.64 17.11
CA TRP A 115 12.40 16.05 15.78
C TRP A 115 10.95 15.68 15.42
N LYS A 116 10.22 15.01 16.31
CA LYS A 116 8.79 14.71 16.08
C LYS A 116 7.94 15.96 15.96
N LYS A 117 8.11 16.94 16.86
CA LYS A 117 7.31 18.18 16.85
C LYS A 117 7.48 18.96 15.55
N MET A 118 8.69 18.99 14.98
CA MET A 118 8.98 19.64 13.71
C MET A 118 8.26 18.97 12.52
N LEU A 119 8.00 17.67 12.60
CA LEU A 119 7.39 16.88 11.53
C LEU A 119 5.86 16.85 11.57
N VAL A 120 5.24 17.17 12.70
CA VAL A 120 3.77 17.19 12.83
C VAL A 120 3.21 18.32 11.96
N SER A 121 2.31 17.97 11.03
CA SER A 121 1.58 18.96 10.22
C SER A 121 0.09 18.59 10.08
N GLY A 122 -0.79 19.56 10.31
CA GLY A 122 -2.23 19.38 10.12
C GLY A 122 -2.88 18.40 11.10
N THR A 123 -3.46 17.31 10.57
CA THR A 123 -4.35 16.38 11.29
C THR A 123 -3.65 15.15 11.88
N GLN A 124 -2.32 15.12 11.90
CA GLN A 124 -1.53 13.99 12.41
C GLN A 124 -1.41 14.06 13.94
N PHE A 125 -1.35 12.91 14.61
CA PHE A 125 -1.06 12.83 16.05
C PHE A 125 0.12 11.91 16.34
N ILE A 126 0.75 12.06 17.50
CA ILE A 126 1.93 11.27 17.87
C ILE A 126 1.50 9.94 18.51
N HIS A 127 1.93 8.81 17.95
CA HIS A 127 1.75 7.47 18.51
C HIS A 127 3.10 6.76 18.61
N GLY A 128 3.66 6.71 19.82
CA GLY A 128 4.99 6.14 20.03
C GLY A 128 6.09 6.84 19.20
N PRO A 129 6.83 6.09 18.34
CA PRO A 129 7.81 6.68 17.43
C PRO A 129 7.19 7.27 16.14
N CYS A 130 5.90 7.04 15.90
CA CYS A 130 5.22 7.35 14.65
C CYS A 130 4.37 8.63 14.76
N LEU A 131 4.12 9.22 13.59
CA LEU A 131 3.02 10.14 13.36
C LEU A 131 1.88 9.36 12.71
N SER A 132 0.75 9.29 13.40
CA SER A 132 -0.42 8.53 12.97
C SER A 132 -1.45 9.43 12.32
N ARG A 133 -2.15 8.89 11.32
CA ARG A 133 -3.24 9.58 10.63
C ARG A 133 -4.36 8.60 10.29
N VAL A 134 -5.59 9.02 10.54
CA VAL A 134 -6.79 8.26 10.18
C VAL A 134 -7.35 8.79 8.85
N TYR A 135 -7.57 7.89 7.90
CA TYR A 135 -8.25 8.15 6.64
C TYR A 135 -9.39 7.14 6.47
N GLY A 136 -10.64 7.62 6.59
CA GLY A 136 -11.81 6.74 6.59
C GLY A 136 -11.76 5.78 7.77
N SER A 137 -11.83 4.47 7.49
CA SER A 137 -11.71 3.40 8.50
C SER A 137 -10.30 2.85 8.69
N TYR A 138 -9.27 3.49 8.11
CA TYR A 138 -7.88 3.02 8.14
C TYR A 138 -6.97 3.99 8.91
N GLU A 139 -6.10 3.43 9.74
CA GLU A 139 -5.04 4.14 10.45
C GLU A 139 -3.68 3.87 9.79
N TYR A 140 -2.90 4.93 9.57
CA TYR A 140 -1.59 4.87 8.96
C TYR A 140 -0.54 5.39 9.93
N ASP A 141 0.50 4.58 10.20
CA ASP A 141 1.60 4.92 11.10
C ASP A 141 2.87 5.24 10.29
N PHE A 142 3.32 6.49 10.39
CA PHE A 142 4.51 6.98 9.70
C PHE A 142 5.66 7.21 10.69
N ALA A 143 6.70 6.38 10.63
CA ALA A 143 7.94 6.59 11.37
C ALA A 143 8.93 7.42 10.53
N PHE A 144 9.57 8.41 11.16
CA PHE A 144 10.60 9.26 10.51
C PHE A 144 11.97 9.02 11.17
N PRO A 145 12.63 7.89 10.85
CA PRO A 145 13.93 7.55 11.42
C PRO A 145 15.07 8.41 10.88
N LEU A 146 16.20 8.41 11.59
CA LEU A 146 17.50 8.78 11.02
C LEU A 146 18.25 7.52 10.59
N LEU A 147 18.99 7.63 9.49
CA LEU A 147 19.80 6.54 8.96
C LEU A 147 21.06 6.35 9.80
N CYS A 148 21.32 5.12 10.25
CA CYS A 148 22.55 4.71 10.93
C CYS A 148 23.25 3.65 10.08
N SER A 149 24.23 4.05 9.27
CA SER A 149 24.86 3.17 8.27
C SER A 149 25.82 2.13 8.84
N PHE A 150 26.05 2.13 10.15
CA PHE A 150 26.90 1.16 10.84
C PHE A 150 26.08 0.26 11.79
N TRP A 151 26.65 -0.90 12.12
CA TRP A 151 26.08 -1.79 13.13
C TRP A 151 26.49 -1.32 14.54
N PRO A 152 25.54 -1.06 15.46
CA PRO A 152 25.84 -0.44 16.73
C PRO A 152 26.52 -1.41 17.70
N ASP A 153 27.39 -0.88 18.56
CA ASP A 153 28.25 -1.68 19.44
C ASP A 153 27.45 -2.56 20.42
N VAL A 154 26.32 -2.04 20.90
CA VAL A 154 25.36 -2.77 21.76
C VAL A 154 24.82 -4.05 21.12
N ALA A 155 24.88 -4.19 19.79
CA ALA A 155 24.41 -5.35 19.05
C ALA A 155 25.55 -6.24 18.50
N LEU A 156 26.82 -5.96 18.81
CA LEU A 156 27.96 -6.78 18.32
C LEU A 156 27.88 -8.24 18.78
N LYS A 157 27.37 -8.48 19.99
CA LYS A 157 27.16 -9.85 20.52
C LYS A 157 26.26 -10.70 19.63
N TRP A 158 25.34 -10.10 18.87
CA TRP A 158 24.51 -10.83 17.93
C TRP A 158 25.31 -11.45 16.79
N ILE A 159 26.36 -10.77 16.31
CA ILE A 159 27.23 -11.24 15.21
C ILE A 159 27.87 -12.57 15.61
N HIS A 160 28.49 -12.62 16.78
CA HIS A 160 29.24 -13.77 17.29
C HIS A 160 28.37 -14.82 18.02
N ARG A 161 27.05 -14.64 18.05
CA ARG A 161 26.14 -15.56 18.74
C ARG A 161 26.25 -16.97 18.14
N ARG A 162 26.37 -17.98 19.01
CA ARG A 162 26.35 -19.40 18.61
C ARG A 162 25.05 -19.76 17.88
N ARG A 163 25.16 -20.38 16.70
CA ARG A 163 24.05 -20.82 15.83
C ARG A 163 24.19 -22.31 15.52
N SER A 164 23.80 -23.16 16.47
CA SER A 164 23.94 -24.62 16.37
C SER A 164 23.19 -25.24 15.19
N CYS A 165 22.11 -24.61 14.73
CA CYS A 165 21.29 -25.10 13.63
C CYS A 165 21.51 -24.35 12.30
N GLY A 166 22.55 -23.50 12.22
CA GLY A 166 22.98 -22.87 10.96
C GLY A 166 22.14 -21.67 10.47
N TRP A 167 21.05 -21.32 11.16
CA TRP A 167 20.26 -20.11 10.86
C TRP A 167 20.55 -18.97 11.86
N PRO A 168 20.64 -17.71 11.39
CA PRO A 168 20.77 -17.27 10.00
C PRO A 168 22.11 -17.68 9.37
N SER A 169 22.17 -17.77 8.04
CA SER A 169 23.43 -18.06 7.33
C SER A 169 24.44 -16.92 7.50
N GLN A 170 25.73 -17.22 7.37
CA GLN A 170 26.79 -16.21 7.45
C GLN A 170 26.64 -15.11 6.38
N GLN A 171 26.24 -15.48 5.16
CA GLN A 171 25.97 -14.52 4.09
C GLN A 171 24.85 -13.54 4.47
N LEU A 172 23.76 -14.04 5.06
CA LEU A 172 22.66 -13.20 5.51
C LEU A 172 23.07 -12.27 6.66
N ILE A 173 23.87 -12.76 7.60
CA ILE A 173 24.42 -11.95 8.69
C ILE A 173 25.27 -10.80 8.14
N GLN A 174 26.18 -11.09 7.20
CA GLN A 174 27.02 -10.06 6.56
C GLN A 174 26.18 -9.05 5.79
N SER A 175 25.14 -9.48 5.08
CA SER A 175 24.21 -8.58 4.39
C SER A 175 23.48 -7.65 5.38
N ILE A 176 23.03 -8.19 6.51
CA ILE A 176 22.35 -7.42 7.57
C ILE A 176 23.29 -6.37 8.16
N ILE A 177 24.52 -6.75 8.50
CA ILE A 177 25.52 -5.84 9.08
C ILE A 177 25.85 -4.70 8.11
N ARG A 178 26.06 -5.01 6.83
CA ARG A 178 26.34 -4.00 5.78
C ARG A 178 25.21 -2.99 5.58
N THR A 179 23.98 -3.36 5.88
CA THR A 179 22.82 -2.47 5.75
C THR A 179 22.74 -1.46 6.90
N GLY A 180 23.40 -1.72 8.02
CA GLY A 180 23.32 -0.90 9.23
C GLY A 180 21.95 -1.02 9.93
N CYS A 181 21.50 0.06 10.56
CA CYS A 181 20.21 0.14 11.22
C CYS A 181 19.62 1.56 11.13
N HIS A 182 18.61 1.84 11.95
CA HIS A 182 17.99 3.14 12.05
C HIS A 182 17.89 3.56 13.51
N VAL A 183 17.69 4.85 13.76
CA VAL A 183 17.25 5.33 15.08
C VAL A 183 15.92 6.05 14.92
N VAL A 184 14.93 5.66 15.73
CA VAL A 184 13.57 6.21 15.70
C VAL A 184 13.34 7.14 16.89
N PRO A 185 12.50 8.19 16.74
CA PRO A 185 12.42 9.27 17.71
C PRO A 185 11.52 8.93 18.92
N ILE A 186 11.99 8.00 19.75
CA ILE A 186 11.37 7.64 21.02
C ILE A 186 12.45 7.26 22.04
N GLY A 187 12.45 7.92 23.20
CA GLY A 187 13.33 7.59 24.30
C GLY A 187 12.78 6.50 25.22
N ASN A 188 13.59 6.06 26.17
CA ASN A 188 13.14 5.10 27.17
C ASN A 188 12.17 5.81 28.12
N PRO A 189 10.91 5.35 28.27
CA PRO A 189 9.96 6.00 29.16
C PRO A 189 10.35 5.99 30.65
N ASP A 190 11.28 5.12 31.06
CA ASP A 190 11.82 5.08 32.43
C ASP A 190 13.02 6.03 32.62
N SER A 191 13.54 6.63 31.54
CA SER A 191 14.70 7.53 31.59
C SER A 191 14.26 8.96 31.89
N PRO A 192 14.94 9.68 32.81
CA PRO A 192 14.73 11.12 32.99
C PRO A 192 15.14 11.94 31.76
N HIS A 193 15.88 11.33 30.82
CA HIS A 193 16.34 11.95 29.57
C HIS A 193 15.58 11.44 28.33
N CYS A 194 14.38 10.89 28.51
CA CYS A 194 13.61 10.27 27.42
C CYS A 194 13.31 11.20 26.23
N ASN A 195 13.35 12.52 26.42
CA ASN A 195 13.14 13.53 25.39
C ASN A 195 14.33 13.71 24.41
N VAL A 196 15.53 13.27 24.80
CA VAL A 196 16.75 13.34 23.99
C VAL A 196 17.30 11.97 23.62
N GLU A 197 16.71 10.91 24.14
CA GLU A 197 17.03 9.55 23.75
C GLU A 197 16.31 9.13 22.47
N TRP A 198 16.97 8.28 21.71
CA TRP A 198 16.48 7.65 20.50
C TRP A 198 16.53 6.13 20.66
N ARG A 199 15.58 5.42 20.06
CA ARG A 199 15.56 3.95 20.08
C ARG A 199 16.19 3.43 18.80
N ILE A 200 17.11 2.49 18.94
CA ILE A 200 17.72 1.78 17.82
C ILE A 200 16.68 0.83 17.22
N SER A 201 16.48 0.90 15.90
CA SER A 201 15.53 0.09 15.16
C SER A 201 16.23 -0.81 14.14
N PHE A 202 15.95 -2.12 14.23
CA PHE A 202 16.48 -3.14 13.33
C PHE A 202 15.42 -3.63 12.32
N SER A 203 14.39 -2.84 12.00
CA SER A 203 13.27 -3.26 11.13
C SER A 203 13.70 -3.84 9.77
N LEU A 204 14.76 -3.30 9.13
CA LEU A 204 15.31 -3.87 7.90
C LEU A 204 16.00 -5.23 8.12
N ALA A 205 16.70 -5.40 9.25
CA ALA A 205 17.32 -6.67 9.61
C ALA A 205 16.25 -7.72 9.92
N GLU A 206 15.20 -7.35 10.68
CA GLU A 206 14.03 -8.19 10.94
C GLU A 206 13.37 -8.63 9.65
N ARG A 207 13.13 -7.70 8.72
CA ARG A 207 12.58 -8.01 7.40
C ARG A 207 13.48 -8.98 6.63
N SER A 208 14.80 -8.78 6.65
CA SER A 208 15.75 -9.68 5.98
C SER A 208 15.72 -11.10 6.57
N LEU A 209 15.59 -11.23 7.90
CA LEU A 209 15.39 -12.51 8.56
C LEU A 209 14.07 -13.16 8.17
N MET A 210 12.97 -12.39 8.17
CA MET A 210 11.65 -12.87 7.74
C MET A 210 11.62 -13.29 6.27
N HIS A 211 12.34 -12.60 5.40
CA HIS A 211 12.48 -12.93 3.98
C HIS A 211 13.30 -14.20 3.76
N SER A 212 14.16 -14.58 4.71
CA SER A 212 14.93 -15.84 4.68
C SER A 212 14.14 -17.07 5.11
N PHE A 213 12.92 -16.89 5.62
CA PHE A 213 12.10 -18.00 6.08
C PHE A 213 11.68 -18.91 4.94
N ASN A 214 11.67 -20.22 5.21
CA ASN A 214 10.91 -21.16 4.39
C ASN A 214 9.40 -21.04 4.68
N HIS A 215 8.58 -21.72 3.87
CA HIS A 215 7.12 -21.61 4.00
C HIS A 215 6.59 -22.13 5.33
N ALA A 216 7.14 -23.21 5.87
CA ALA A 216 6.71 -23.75 7.16
C ALA A 216 6.91 -22.72 8.29
N GLN A 217 8.08 -22.05 8.33
CA GLN A 217 8.37 -20.98 9.28
C GLN A 217 7.41 -19.79 9.11
N PHE A 218 7.10 -19.41 7.87
CA PHE A 218 6.14 -18.35 7.57
C PHE A 218 4.71 -18.70 8.04
N LEU A 219 4.24 -19.92 7.76
CA LEU A 219 2.92 -20.38 8.21
C LEU A 219 2.85 -20.48 9.73
N THR A 220 3.89 -21.00 10.39
CA THR A 220 3.98 -21.02 11.86
C THR A 220 3.94 -19.60 12.46
N TYR A 221 4.64 -18.63 11.86
CA TYR A 221 4.57 -17.23 12.30
C TYR A 221 3.14 -16.69 12.27
N ASN A 222 2.44 -16.91 11.17
CA ASN A 222 1.08 -16.39 10.99
C ASN A 222 0.09 -17.10 11.90
N LEU A 223 0.26 -18.40 12.16
CA LEU A 223 -0.51 -19.12 13.17
C LEU A 223 -0.31 -18.51 14.57
N LEU A 224 0.93 -18.22 14.98
CA LEU A 224 1.21 -17.52 16.25
C LEU A 224 0.52 -16.15 16.33
N ARG A 225 0.55 -15.36 15.24
CA ARG A 225 -0.15 -14.07 15.19
C ARG A 225 -1.67 -14.23 15.28
N LEU A 226 -2.22 -15.25 14.63
CA LEU A 226 -3.64 -15.53 14.65
C LEU A 226 -4.10 -15.89 16.07
N THR A 227 -3.38 -16.81 16.72
CA THR A 227 -3.60 -17.19 18.12
C THR A 227 -3.46 -15.99 19.06
N LEU A 228 -2.48 -15.12 18.81
CA LEU A 228 -2.35 -13.85 19.55
C LEU A 228 -3.61 -13.01 19.41
N LYS A 229 -4.08 -12.75 18.19
CA LYS A 229 -5.21 -11.84 17.94
C LYS A 229 -6.53 -12.40 18.48
N ARG A 230 -6.78 -13.70 18.29
CA ARG A 230 -8.10 -14.32 18.51
C ARG A 230 -8.25 -15.05 19.83
N THR A 231 -7.16 -15.52 20.44
CA THR A 231 -7.18 -16.26 21.71
C THR A 231 -6.57 -15.43 22.83
N ILE A 232 -5.27 -15.11 22.72
CA ILE A 232 -4.53 -14.39 23.77
C ILE A 232 -5.08 -12.98 23.96
N GLY A 233 -5.34 -12.25 22.88
CA GLY A 233 -5.83 -10.88 22.91
C GLY A 233 -7.21 -10.73 23.54
N LYS A 234 -8.07 -11.76 23.46
CA LYS A 234 -9.36 -11.77 24.16
C LYS A 234 -9.21 -11.98 25.67
N GLN A 235 -8.22 -12.76 26.09
CA GLN A 235 -8.00 -13.11 27.50
C GLN A 235 -7.04 -12.12 28.21
N ALA A 236 -6.15 -11.49 27.46
CA ALA A 236 -5.05 -10.63 27.95
C ALA A 236 -4.76 -9.50 26.96
N SER A 237 -5.79 -8.68 26.68
CA SER A 237 -5.69 -7.57 25.72
C SER A 237 -4.54 -6.62 26.06
N GLY A 238 -3.72 -6.29 25.06
CA GLY A 238 -2.62 -5.34 25.20
C GLY A 238 -1.38 -5.84 25.96
N VAL A 239 -1.38 -7.09 26.46
CA VAL A 239 -0.25 -7.68 27.19
C VAL A 239 0.76 -8.30 26.23
N PHE A 240 0.36 -9.31 25.45
CA PHE A 240 1.18 -9.84 24.36
C PHE A 240 1.02 -9.00 23.09
N CYS A 241 2.07 -8.92 22.27
CA CYS A 241 2.03 -8.26 20.97
C CYS A 241 2.68 -9.10 19.87
N SER A 242 2.45 -8.73 18.61
CA SER A 242 2.94 -9.44 17.42
C SER A 242 4.48 -9.55 17.40
N TYR A 243 5.15 -8.59 18.01
CA TYR A 243 6.59 -8.53 18.14
C TYR A 243 7.16 -9.61 19.07
N PHE A 244 6.44 -9.98 20.14
CA PHE A 244 6.82 -11.09 21.01
C PHE A 244 6.77 -12.41 20.24
N MET A 245 5.73 -12.62 19.44
CA MET A 245 5.59 -13.82 18.60
C MET A 245 6.72 -13.92 17.56
N LYS A 246 7.09 -12.79 16.94
CA LYS A 246 8.22 -12.73 16.00
C LYS A 246 9.54 -13.08 16.68
N THR A 247 9.81 -12.47 17.84
CA THR A 247 11.03 -12.73 18.61
C THR A 247 11.11 -14.20 19.05
N THR A 248 10.03 -14.75 19.59
CA THR A 248 9.92 -16.17 19.94
C THR A 248 10.28 -17.06 18.76
N LEU A 249 9.68 -16.82 17.60
CA LEU A 249 9.95 -17.60 16.40
C LEU A 249 11.43 -17.55 15.99
N PHE A 250 12.07 -16.37 16.03
CA PHE A 250 13.51 -16.26 15.73
C PHE A 250 14.37 -17.10 16.68
N TYR A 251 14.05 -17.14 17.98
CA TYR A 251 14.76 -18.00 18.93
C TYR A 251 14.48 -19.49 18.68
N THR A 252 13.24 -19.87 18.37
CA THR A 252 12.89 -21.25 18.04
C THR A 252 13.63 -21.73 16.79
N ILE A 253 13.66 -20.94 15.71
CA ILE A 253 14.35 -21.29 14.47
C ILE A 253 15.86 -21.47 14.71
N LYS A 254 16.49 -20.55 15.46
CA LYS A 254 17.92 -20.63 15.81
C LYS A 254 18.29 -21.97 16.49
N CYS A 255 17.38 -22.53 17.28
CA CYS A 255 17.59 -23.73 18.08
C CYS A 255 17.02 -25.02 17.46
N THR A 256 16.42 -24.94 16.26
CA THR A 256 15.72 -26.07 15.64
C THR A 256 16.38 -26.44 14.30
N PRO A 257 16.76 -27.71 14.06
CA PRO A 257 17.36 -28.13 12.80
C PRO A 257 16.48 -27.80 11.57
N PRO A 258 17.07 -27.41 10.43
CA PRO A 258 16.30 -27.01 9.24
C PRO A 258 15.28 -28.04 8.74
N HIS A 259 15.59 -29.34 8.83
CA HIS A 259 14.69 -30.41 8.38
C HIS A 259 13.40 -30.54 9.20
N ASN A 260 13.36 -29.98 10.42
CA ASN A 260 12.14 -29.96 11.23
C ASN A 260 11.14 -28.93 10.70
N TRP A 261 11.61 -27.87 10.04
CA TRP A 261 10.77 -26.82 9.45
C TRP A 261 10.20 -27.26 8.10
N HIS A 262 9.40 -28.31 8.15
CA HIS A 262 8.65 -28.84 7.00
C HIS A 262 7.16 -28.56 7.19
N VAL A 263 6.42 -28.39 6.08
CA VAL A 263 4.99 -28.07 6.10
C VAL A 263 4.18 -29.12 6.88
N ASN A 264 4.55 -30.39 6.79
CA ASN A 264 3.89 -31.48 7.55
C ASN A 264 4.14 -31.42 9.07
N ASN A 265 5.13 -30.63 9.52
CA ASN A 265 5.50 -30.50 10.93
C ASN A 265 5.00 -29.20 11.56
N ILE A 266 4.10 -28.46 10.90
CA ILE A 266 3.67 -27.13 11.38
C ILE A 266 3.14 -27.17 12.82
N GLU A 267 2.36 -28.17 13.19
CA GLU A 267 1.86 -28.31 14.56
C GLU A 267 3.01 -28.41 15.58
N ARG A 268 3.98 -29.29 15.30
CA ARG A 268 5.16 -29.46 16.16
C ARG A 268 5.97 -28.18 16.23
N CYS A 269 6.13 -27.47 15.11
CA CYS A 269 6.83 -26.19 15.05
C CYS A 269 6.12 -25.11 15.88
N PHE A 270 4.78 -25.05 15.79
CA PHE A 270 3.94 -24.15 16.56
C PHE A 270 4.04 -24.43 18.06
N LYS A 271 3.89 -25.69 18.48
CA LYS A 271 4.07 -26.12 19.88
C LYS A 271 5.48 -25.82 20.41
N SER A 272 6.52 -25.98 19.59
CA SER A 272 7.90 -25.59 19.95
C SER A 272 8.05 -24.08 20.19
N CYS A 273 7.34 -23.25 19.41
CA CYS A 273 7.29 -21.81 19.66
C CYS A 273 6.54 -21.47 20.96
N LEU A 274 5.42 -22.15 21.26
CA LEU A 274 4.71 -21.97 22.52
C LEU A 274 5.58 -22.35 23.72
N ASN A 275 6.36 -23.44 23.64
CA ASN A 275 7.31 -23.82 24.69
C ASN A 275 8.39 -22.75 24.89
N THR A 276 8.91 -22.18 23.79
CA THR A 276 9.88 -21.08 23.86
C THR A 276 9.27 -19.84 24.52
N LEU A 277 8.02 -19.49 24.15
CA LEU A 277 7.29 -18.39 24.76
C LEU A 277 7.01 -18.63 26.24
N TYR A 278 6.59 -19.85 26.60
CA TYR A 278 6.37 -20.27 27.98
C TYR A 278 7.64 -20.07 28.81
N GLY A 279 8.79 -20.56 28.32
CA GLY A 279 10.08 -20.37 28.99
C GLY A 279 10.45 -18.89 29.18
N PHE A 280 10.16 -18.03 28.20
CA PHE A 280 10.37 -16.59 28.38
C PHE A 280 9.47 -15.98 29.45
N VAL A 281 8.19 -16.37 29.53
CA VAL A 281 7.25 -15.88 30.55
C VAL A 281 7.63 -16.44 31.92
N GLU A 282 8.05 -17.69 31.99
CA GLU A 282 8.53 -18.32 33.21
C GLU A 282 9.76 -17.59 33.75
N CYS A 283 10.75 -17.30 32.92
CA CYS A 283 11.92 -16.52 33.32
C CYS A 283 11.67 -15.01 33.41
N MET A 284 10.45 -14.53 33.11
CA MET A 284 10.10 -13.10 33.04
C MET A 284 11.03 -12.28 32.11
N LYS A 285 11.62 -12.95 31.12
CA LYS A 285 12.63 -12.39 30.24
C LYS A 285 12.45 -12.89 28.83
N CYS A 286 12.03 -11.98 27.95
CA CYS A 286 12.10 -12.17 26.51
C CYS A 286 13.24 -11.27 25.98
N PRO A 287 14.42 -11.82 25.71
CA PRO A 287 15.56 -11.03 25.24
C PRO A 287 15.30 -10.56 23.81
N TYR A 288 15.50 -9.28 23.52
CA TYR A 288 15.42 -8.79 22.16
C TYR A 288 16.42 -9.53 21.26
N TYR A 289 16.00 -9.85 20.04
CA TYR A 289 16.79 -10.73 19.18
C TYR A 289 18.17 -10.16 18.85
N PHE A 290 18.29 -8.85 18.61
CA PHE A 290 19.60 -8.23 18.29
C PHE A 290 20.36 -7.76 19.54
N ILE A 291 19.68 -7.47 20.66
CA ILE A 291 20.29 -6.98 21.90
C ILE A 291 19.75 -7.80 23.08
N GLN A 292 20.49 -8.82 23.53
CA GLN A 292 19.95 -9.81 24.50
C GLN A 292 19.72 -9.23 25.90
N GLU A 293 20.43 -8.15 26.20
CA GLU A 293 20.32 -7.37 27.43
C GLU A 293 19.00 -6.60 27.50
N TYR A 294 18.38 -6.32 26.35
CA TYR A 294 17.10 -5.62 26.29
C TYR A 294 15.94 -6.60 26.47
N ASN A 295 15.25 -6.55 27.61
CA ASN A 295 14.07 -7.38 27.88
C ASN A 295 12.81 -6.72 27.30
N ILE A 296 12.21 -7.31 26.26
CA ILE A 296 11.02 -6.74 25.60
C ILE A 296 9.73 -6.96 26.40
N PHE A 297 9.73 -7.83 27.42
CA PHE A 297 8.61 -8.00 28.33
C PHE A 297 8.48 -6.88 29.36
N LYS A 298 9.50 -6.01 29.48
CA LYS A 298 9.52 -4.90 30.44
C LYS A 298 8.22 -4.08 30.31
N ARG A 299 7.55 -3.82 31.44
CA ARG A 299 6.25 -3.14 31.57
C ARG A 299 5.01 -3.88 31.03
N LYS A 300 5.14 -5.03 30.37
CA LYS A 300 4.00 -5.79 29.81
C LYS A 300 3.71 -7.07 30.58
N ILE A 301 4.75 -7.88 30.83
CA ILE A 301 4.66 -9.07 31.67
C ILE A 301 5.24 -8.72 33.03
N LEU A 302 4.40 -8.73 34.05
CA LEU A 302 4.70 -8.34 35.43
C LEU A 302 4.56 -9.54 36.36
N PRO A 303 5.22 -9.56 37.54
CA PRO A 303 5.04 -10.65 38.50
C PRO A 303 3.57 -10.93 38.84
N SER A 304 2.73 -9.88 38.87
CA SER A 304 1.30 -9.96 39.16
C SER A 304 0.47 -10.68 38.10
N ASN A 305 0.87 -10.64 36.82
CA ASN A 305 0.12 -11.29 35.73
C ASN A 305 0.81 -12.55 35.17
N ARG A 306 2.01 -12.90 35.66
CA ARG A 306 2.81 -14.04 35.19
C ARG A 306 2.03 -15.36 35.17
N HIS A 307 1.36 -15.72 36.26
CA HIS A 307 0.61 -16.98 36.36
C HIS A 307 -0.50 -17.05 35.32
N GLN A 308 -1.30 -15.98 35.20
CA GLN A 308 -2.33 -15.86 34.17
C GLN A 308 -1.74 -16.04 32.77
N MET A 309 -0.58 -15.44 32.46
CA MET A 309 0.04 -15.58 31.14
C MET A 309 0.52 -17.01 30.87
N LEU A 310 1.06 -17.70 31.87
CA LEU A 310 1.47 -19.11 31.76
C LEU A 310 0.26 -20.01 31.53
N ASP A 311 -0.84 -19.78 32.25
CA ASP A 311 -2.07 -20.57 32.11
C ASP A 311 -2.72 -20.36 30.74
N ILE A 312 -2.71 -19.13 30.21
CA ILE A 312 -3.15 -18.85 28.84
C ILE A 312 -2.33 -19.67 27.83
N ILE A 313 -0.99 -19.66 27.93
CA ILE A 313 -0.12 -20.41 27.02
C ILE A 313 -0.37 -21.92 27.14
N ARG A 314 -0.53 -22.45 28.37
CA ARG A 314 -0.83 -23.87 28.61
C ARG A 314 -2.16 -24.27 27.99
N SER A 315 -3.20 -23.44 28.16
CA SER A 315 -4.53 -23.68 27.58
C SER A 315 -4.53 -23.71 26.05
N ILE A 316 -3.57 -23.02 25.41
CA ILE A 316 -3.40 -23.04 23.95
C ILE A 316 -2.63 -24.32 23.54
N PHE A 317 -1.67 -24.74 24.33
CA PHE A 317 -0.87 -25.94 24.07
C PHE A 317 -1.72 -27.22 24.04
N GLU A 318 -2.74 -27.27 24.91
CA GLU A 318 -3.68 -28.40 25.05
C GLU A 318 -4.78 -28.42 23.98
N ARG A 319 -4.94 -27.35 23.19
CA ARG A 319 -5.97 -27.27 22.13
C ARG A 319 -5.49 -27.87 20.82
N ASP A 320 -6.44 -28.47 20.11
CA ASP A 320 -6.26 -28.84 18.72
C ASP A 320 -6.20 -27.59 17.82
N ILE A 321 -5.25 -27.58 16.88
CA ILE A 321 -5.07 -26.43 15.97
C ILE A 321 -6.33 -26.14 15.14
N PRO A 322 -7.06 -27.13 14.62
CA PRO A 322 -8.35 -26.89 13.96
C PRO A 322 -9.32 -26.04 14.80
N ASP A 323 -9.41 -26.25 16.11
CA ASP A 323 -10.30 -25.46 16.99
C ASP A 323 -9.82 -24.01 17.12
N LEU A 324 -8.50 -23.78 17.10
CA LEU A 324 -7.93 -22.43 17.05
C LEU A 324 -8.28 -21.71 15.74
N LEU A 325 -8.49 -22.46 14.65
CA LEU A 325 -8.92 -21.94 13.34
C LEU A 325 -10.45 -21.75 13.25
N ILE A 326 -11.26 -22.50 14.01
CA ILE A 326 -12.73 -22.37 14.04
C ILE A 326 -13.19 -21.20 14.91
N LEU A 327 -12.54 -20.93 16.06
CA LEU A 327 -12.79 -19.79 16.96
C LEU A 327 -12.53 -18.40 16.34
N SER A 328 -12.29 -18.40 15.04
CA SER A 328 -11.83 -17.33 14.21
C SER A 328 -12.98 -16.62 13.49
N GLY A 329 -14.19 -17.19 13.51
CA GLY A 329 -15.39 -16.56 12.96
C GLY A 329 -15.58 -16.77 11.45
N GLU A 330 -14.76 -17.63 10.85
CA GLU A 330 -14.99 -18.19 9.52
C GLU A 330 -15.68 -19.56 9.68
N ALA A 331 -16.98 -19.45 9.96
CA ALA A 331 -18.08 -20.42 9.89
C ALA A 331 -17.90 -21.84 10.45
N ASP A 332 -18.65 -22.08 11.54
CA ASP A 332 -19.61 -23.19 11.58
C ASP A 332 -20.47 -23.23 10.29
N CYS A 333 -20.03 -23.90 9.23
CA CYS A 333 -20.92 -24.60 8.29
C CYS A 333 -20.15 -25.59 7.40
N LEU A 334 -20.72 -26.78 7.22
CA LEU A 334 -20.19 -27.88 6.44
C LEU A 334 -20.22 -27.59 4.93
N ASP A 335 -19.16 -27.04 4.35
CA ASP A 335 -18.66 -27.47 3.03
C ASP A 335 -17.21 -27.00 2.75
N LEU A 336 -16.28 -27.94 2.61
CA LEU A 336 -14.83 -27.66 2.52
C LEU A 336 -14.42 -27.09 1.15
N ASP A 337 -15.13 -27.45 0.07
CA ASP A 337 -14.80 -27.02 -1.29
C ASP A 337 -15.26 -25.58 -1.58
N LEU A 338 -16.45 -25.22 -1.08
CA LEU A 338 -16.96 -23.85 -1.14
C LEU A 338 -16.06 -22.90 -0.32
N MET A 339 -15.66 -23.36 0.88
CA MET A 339 -14.74 -22.62 1.72
C MET A 339 -13.35 -22.49 1.11
N SER A 340 -12.86 -23.44 0.29
CA SER A 340 -11.57 -23.40 -0.42
C SER A 340 -11.52 -22.47 -1.63
N SER A 341 -12.68 -22.08 -2.15
CA SER A 341 -12.74 -21.14 -3.27
C SER A 341 -12.92 -19.69 -2.78
N PHE A 342 -13.62 -19.51 -1.66
CA PHE A 342 -13.94 -18.20 -1.07
C PHE A 342 -12.72 -17.39 -0.60
N VAL A 343 -11.89 -17.96 0.25
CA VAL A 343 -10.60 -17.40 0.66
C VAL A 343 -9.48 -17.47 -0.38
N GLU A 344 -9.51 -18.35 -1.41
CA GLU A 344 -8.60 -18.21 -2.57
C GLU A 344 -8.90 -16.88 -3.25
N ALA A 345 -10.19 -16.63 -3.46
CA ALA A 345 -10.61 -15.34 -3.95
C ALA A 345 -10.17 -14.23 -2.96
N GLN A 346 -10.33 -14.39 -1.63
CA GLN A 346 -9.88 -13.38 -0.63
C GLN A 346 -8.38 -13.07 -0.73
N LEU A 347 -7.54 -14.09 -0.94
CA LEU A 347 -6.12 -13.93 -1.20
C LEU A 347 -5.88 -13.19 -2.52
N ASP A 348 -6.60 -13.55 -3.58
CA ASP A 348 -6.52 -12.89 -4.87
C ASP A 348 -6.88 -11.41 -4.74
N ALA A 349 -8.02 -11.00 -4.16
CA ALA A 349 -8.30 -9.57 -4.04
C ALA A 349 -7.37 -8.85 -3.09
N ASN A 350 -6.87 -9.47 -2.00
CA ASN A 350 -5.87 -8.80 -1.18
C ASN A 350 -4.63 -8.44 -2.00
N ILE A 351 -4.20 -9.33 -2.90
CA ILE A 351 -3.10 -9.08 -3.82
C ILE A 351 -3.50 -8.02 -4.86
N LEU A 352 -4.66 -8.16 -5.52
CA LEU A 352 -5.13 -7.27 -6.59
C LEU A 352 -5.47 -5.86 -6.11
N PHE A 353 -6.02 -5.75 -4.92
CA PHE A 353 -6.30 -4.50 -4.21
C PHE A 353 -5.00 -3.83 -3.75
N SER A 354 -4.06 -4.59 -3.16
CA SER A 354 -2.71 -4.06 -2.87
C SER A 354 -2.05 -3.54 -4.16
N TYR A 355 -2.15 -4.29 -5.26
CA TYR A 355 -1.73 -3.86 -6.58
C TYR A 355 -2.42 -2.56 -7.03
N HIS A 356 -3.69 -2.36 -6.73
CA HIS A 356 -4.44 -1.16 -7.12
C HIS A 356 -4.10 0.06 -6.26
N LEU A 357 -4.04 -0.12 -4.94
CA LEU A 357 -3.69 0.92 -3.96
C LEU A 357 -2.29 1.51 -4.21
N LEU A 358 -1.33 0.67 -4.59
CA LEU A 358 0.02 1.13 -4.94
C LEU A 358 0.05 2.14 -6.08
N PHE A 359 -0.85 2.01 -7.04
CA PHE A 359 -0.92 2.89 -8.20
C PHE A 359 -1.72 4.17 -7.91
N ILE A 360 -2.75 4.10 -7.05
CA ILE A 360 -3.56 5.27 -6.70
C ILE A 360 -2.81 6.19 -5.73
N PHE A 361 -2.33 5.67 -4.61
CA PHE A 361 -1.78 6.50 -3.52
C PHE A 361 -0.36 6.99 -3.80
N ASN A 362 0.53 6.10 -4.27
CA ASN A 362 1.95 6.46 -4.35
C ASN A 362 2.29 7.28 -5.59
N TYR A 363 1.48 7.16 -6.66
CA TYR A 363 1.81 7.79 -7.92
C TYR A 363 1.22 9.20 -8.03
N PHE A 364 -0.05 9.41 -7.67
CA PHE A 364 -0.75 10.65 -8.01
C PHE A 364 -0.58 11.80 -7.00
N GLU A 365 -0.48 11.52 -5.69
CA GLU A 365 -0.15 12.56 -4.71
C GLU A 365 1.27 13.08 -4.93
N ASN A 366 2.23 12.18 -5.14
CA ASN A 366 3.63 12.56 -5.34
C ASN A 366 3.89 13.22 -6.71
N PHE A 367 3.17 12.83 -7.76
CA PHE A 367 3.28 13.49 -9.08
C PHE A 367 2.77 14.93 -9.09
N SER A 368 1.76 15.25 -8.27
CA SER A 368 1.27 16.63 -8.13
C SER A 368 2.34 17.57 -7.58
N LEU A 369 3.26 17.06 -6.75
CA LEU A 369 4.41 17.78 -6.20
C LEU A 369 5.54 17.92 -7.24
N PHE A 370 5.82 16.87 -8.02
CA PHE A 370 6.85 16.88 -9.09
C PHE A 370 6.52 17.83 -10.26
N PHE A 371 5.24 17.88 -10.66
CA PHE A 371 4.81 18.71 -11.79
C PHE A 371 4.54 20.17 -11.44
N LYS A 372 4.52 20.55 -10.15
CA LYS A 372 4.45 21.97 -9.78
C LYS A 372 5.66 22.77 -10.29
N ASN A 373 6.80 22.11 -10.60
CA ASN A 373 8.07 22.78 -10.87
C ASN A 373 8.81 22.39 -12.17
N SER A 374 8.25 21.66 -13.15
CA SER A 374 9.05 21.28 -14.35
C SER A 374 8.35 21.21 -15.71
N THR A 375 9.10 21.68 -16.73
CA THR A 375 8.82 21.65 -18.18
C THR A 375 8.86 20.24 -18.79
N GLU A 376 8.29 20.09 -19.99
CA GLU A 376 8.03 18.88 -20.83
C GLU A 376 9.03 17.70 -20.83
N ILE A 377 10.28 17.91 -20.41
CA ILE A 377 11.37 16.92 -20.39
C ILE A 377 11.16 15.87 -19.27
N SER A 378 10.36 16.19 -18.25
CA SER A 378 10.18 15.35 -17.06
C SER A 378 9.35 14.08 -17.29
N SER A 379 8.36 14.04 -18.20
CA SER A 379 7.47 12.86 -18.36
C SER A 379 8.11 11.70 -19.12
N PHE A 380 8.93 11.97 -20.15
CA PHE A 380 9.72 10.93 -20.82
C PHE A 380 10.95 10.53 -20.02
N SER A 381 11.56 11.49 -19.31
CA SER A 381 12.60 11.17 -18.32
C SER A 381 12.05 10.20 -17.28
N LEU A 382 10.85 10.45 -16.74
CA LEU A 382 10.16 9.53 -15.83
C LEU A 382 9.91 8.16 -16.42
N LEU A 383 9.40 8.06 -17.65
CA LEU A 383 9.22 6.77 -18.32
C LEU A 383 10.54 6.03 -18.47
N TYR A 384 11.59 6.74 -18.89
CA TYR A 384 12.93 6.17 -19.00
C TYR A 384 13.45 5.71 -17.64
N THR A 385 13.26 6.53 -16.61
CA THR A 385 13.58 6.23 -15.22
C THR A 385 12.82 5.00 -14.73
N ILE A 386 11.53 4.89 -14.99
CA ILE A 386 10.72 3.72 -14.64
C ILE A 386 11.18 2.48 -15.40
N PHE A 387 11.40 2.59 -16.71
CA PHE A 387 11.99 1.51 -17.50
C PHE A 387 13.37 1.10 -16.97
N ASP A 388 14.18 2.06 -16.55
CA ASP A 388 15.51 1.85 -16.01
C ASP A 388 15.45 1.24 -14.60
N ILE A 389 14.47 1.60 -13.76
CA ILE A 389 14.15 0.89 -12.51
C ILE A 389 13.87 -0.57 -12.81
N PHE A 390 12.97 -0.86 -13.75
CA PHE A 390 12.61 -2.24 -14.07
C PHE A 390 13.75 -3.01 -14.71
N ARG A 391 14.53 -2.34 -15.57
CA ARG A 391 15.70 -2.93 -16.22
C ARG A 391 16.78 -3.26 -15.20
N ARG A 392 17.14 -2.31 -14.33
CA ARG A 392 18.18 -2.50 -13.29
C ARG A 392 17.76 -3.46 -12.19
N ASN A 393 16.47 -3.46 -11.85
CA ASN A 393 15.89 -4.36 -10.84
C ASN A 393 15.28 -5.63 -11.45
N GLY A 394 15.60 -5.97 -12.70
CA GLY A 394 15.11 -7.18 -13.37
C GLY A 394 15.44 -8.47 -12.61
N THR A 395 16.44 -8.44 -11.73
CA THR A 395 16.81 -9.52 -10.81
C THR A 395 15.87 -9.67 -9.60
N ILE A 396 15.23 -8.59 -9.15
CA ILE A 396 14.19 -8.60 -8.09
C ILE A 396 12.90 -9.26 -8.62
N MET A 397 12.71 -9.25 -9.94
CA MET A 397 11.47 -9.57 -10.64
C MET A 397 11.62 -10.81 -11.53
N LYS A 398 11.81 -11.99 -10.93
CA LYS A 398 11.44 -13.23 -11.63
C LYS A 398 9.92 -13.36 -11.52
N ASN A 399 9.16 -13.00 -12.56
CA ASN A 399 7.82 -13.53 -12.92
C ASN A 399 7.01 -12.59 -13.83
N LYS A 400 6.03 -13.16 -14.56
CA LYS A 400 5.09 -12.49 -15.47
C LYS A 400 4.31 -11.31 -14.85
N LEU A 401 4.13 -11.28 -13.52
CA LEU A 401 3.48 -10.17 -12.79
C LEU A 401 4.21 -8.83 -12.93
N SER A 402 5.53 -8.87 -13.11
CA SER A 402 6.32 -7.67 -13.39
C SER A 402 5.85 -6.92 -14.63
N ASN A 403 5.42 -7.66 -15.67
CA ASN A 403 4.91 -7.07 -16.89
C ASN A 403 3.60 -6.31 -16.65
N ILE A 404 2.68 -6.84 -15.85
CA ILE A 404 1.44 -6.13 -15.49
C ILE A 404 1.77 -4.81 -14.79
N PHE A 405 2.72 -4.85 -13.87
CA PHE A 405 3.13 -3.67 -13.12
C PHE A 405 3.82 -2.62 -14.03
N ILE A 406 4.71 -3.05 -14.92
CA ILE A 406 5.31 -2.19 -15.96
C ILE A 406 4.22 -1.58 -16.83
N GLN A 407 3.26 -2.37 -17.30
CA GLN A 407 2.16 -1.90 -18.14
C GLN A 407 1.30 -0.87 -17.43
N ARG A 408 0.97 -1.08 -16.15
CA ARG A 408 0.25 -0.09 -15.34
C ARG A 408 1.06 1.20 -15.14
N ALA A 409 2.37 1.09 -14.88
CA ALA A 409 3.24 2.26 -14.78
C ALA A 409 3.28 3.05 -16.09
N ILE A 410 3.36 2.36 -17.24
CA ILE A 410 3.27 2.97 -18.57
C ILE A 410 1.93 3.70 -18.75
N VAL A 411 0.81 3.11 -18.35
CA VAL A 411 -0.52 3.75 -18.43
C VAL A 411 -0.56 5.04 -17.61
N CYS A 412 -0.07 5.03 -16.37
CA CYS A 412 0.00 6.22 -15.52
C CYS A 412 0.92 7.31 -16.09
N CYS A 413 2.10 6.95 -16.58
CA CYS A 413 3.00 7.89 -17.26
C CYS A 413 2.36 8.51 -18.50
N SER A 414 1.59 7.70 -19.23
CA SER A 414 0.88 8.15 -20.42
C SER A 414 -0.23 9.14 -20.06
N LYS A 415 -0.98 8.91 -18.97
CA LYS A 415 -1.94 9.89 -18.41
C LYS A 415 -1.28 11.24 -18.13
N CYS A 416 -0.10 11.24 -17.51
CA CYS A 416 0.64 12.46 -17.25
C CYS A 416 1.12 13.16 -18.53
N SER A 417 1.64 12.38 -19.48
CA SER A 417 2.14 12.90 -20.76
C SER A 417 1.03 13.49 -21.62
N MET A 418 -0.21 12.97 -21.54
CA MET A 418 -1.37 13.54 -22.23
C MET A 418 -1.68 14.99 -21.78
N ASN A 419 -1.40 15.35 -20.52
CA ASN A 419 -1.62 16.71 -20.02
C ASN A 419 -0.79 17.76 -20.77
N LEU A 420 0.38 17.37 -21.27
CA LEU A 420 1.31 18.23 -21.98
C LEU A 420 0.87 18.53 -23.41
N LEU A 421 -0.08 17.76 -23.97
CA LEU A 421 -0.56 17.95 -25.34
C LEU A 421 -1.24 19.31 -25.57
N GLN A 422 -1.77 19.94 -24.53
CA GLN A 422 -2.38 21.28 -24.63
C GLN A 422 -1.42 22.43 -24.32
N ALA A 423 -0.27 22.13 -23.71
CA ALA A 423 0.68 23.13 -23.24
C ALA A 423 1.83 23.38 -24.23
N SER A 424 1.92 22.63 -25.34
CA SER A 424 3.12 22.64 -26.19
C SER A 424 3.21 23.87 -27.11
N THR A 425 4.26 24.67 -26.95
CA THR A 425 4.72 25.72 -27.88
C THR A 425 5.58 25.16 -29.03
N LYS A 426 5.42 23.88 -29.35
CA LYS A 426 6.35 23.06 -30.15
C LYS A 426 6.14 23.19 -31.66
N THR A 427 7.22 22.88 -32.40
CA THR A 427 7.17 22.68 -33.86
C THR A 427 6.37 21.43 -34.25
N ASN A 428 5.76 21.43 -35.43
CA ASN A 428 4.94 20.32 -35.94
C ASN A 428 5.67 18.95 -35.91
N ARG A 429 6.98 18.94 -36.18
CA ARG A 429 7.80 17.70 -36.18
C ARG A 429 7.95 17.10 -34.78
N GLN A 430 8.15 17.93 -33.76
CA GLN A 430 8.28 17.49 -32.37
C GLN A 430 6.95 16.96 -31.82
N ASN A 431 5.84 17.62 -32.17
CA ASN A 431 4.51 17.16 -31.81
C ASN A 431 4.19 15.80 -32.43
N TYR A 432 4.50 15.60 -33.71
CA TYR A 432 4.32 14.29 -34.36
C TYR A 432 5.10 13.17 -33.65
N TYR A 433 6.37 13.41 -33.31
CA TYR A 433 7.20 12.43 -32.59
C TYR A 433 6.66 12.12 -31.20
N PHE A 434 6.22 13.15 -30.46
CA PHE A 434 5.60 13.01 -29.14
C PHE A 434 4.35 12.13 -29.20
N HIS A 435 3.42 12.44 -30.12
CA HIS A 435 2.20 11.67 -30.33
C HIS A 435 2.48 10.21 -30.67
N ARG A 436 3.44 9.94 -31.56
CA ARG A 436 3.80 8.57 -31.96
C ARG A 436 4.33 7.77 -30.77
N LYS A 437 5.24 8.35 -29.98
CA LYS A 437 5.77 7.70 -28.77
C LYS A 437 4.69 7.44 -27.74
N LEU A 438 3.85 8.43 -27.44
CA LEU A 438 2.78 8.31 -26.46
C LEU A 438 1.78 7.22 -26.89
N GLN A 439 1.43 7.16 -28.17
CA GLN A 439 0.56 6.11 -28.69
C GLN A 439 1.18 4.72 -28.55
N THR A 440 2.48 4.55 -28.84
CA THR A 440 3.19 3.27 -28.63
C THR A 440 3.14 2.85 -27.16
N LEU A 441 3.35 3.77 -26.23
CA LEU A 441 3.30 3.49 -24.80
C LEU A 441 1.89 3.09 -24.35
N LEU A 442 0.86 3.83 -24.76
CA LEU A 442 -0.52 3.48 -24.46
C LEU A 442 -0.90 2.08 -24.99
N ARG A 443 -0.38 1.68 -26.16
CA ARG A 443 -0.56 0.33 -26.71
C ARG A 443 0.15 -0.74 -25.91
N LEU A 444 1.37 -0.48 -25.43
CA LEU A 444 2.07 -1.40 -24.54
C LEU A 444 1.32 -1.61 -23.22
N GLY A 445 0.69 -0.56 -22.71
CA GLY A 445 -0.09 -0.57 -21.47
C GLY A 445 -1.54 -1.01 -21.60
N GLU A 446 -2.07 -1.21 -22.82
CA GLU A 446 -3.52 -1.35 -23.05
C GLU A 446 -4.14 -2.56 -22.33
N ASN A 447 -3.35 -3.62 -22.12
CA ASN A 447 -3.78 -4.87 -21.50
C ASN A 447 -3.22 -5.08 -20.08
N CYS A 448 -2.95 -3.99 -19.36
CA CYS A 448 -2.48 -4.04 -17.98
C CYS A 448 -3.50 -4.65 -17.01
N ASP A 449 -4.79 -4.52 -17.32
CA ASP A 449 -5.95 -5.11 -16.65
C ASP A 449 -7.15 -5.07 -17.62
N LEU A 450 -8.36 -5.36 -17.14
CA LEU A 450 -9.56 -5.39 -17.98
C LEU A 450 -9.92 -4.01 -18.58
N THR A 451 -9.70 -2.91 -17.83
CA THR A 451 -10.32 -1.61 -18.14
C THR A 451 -9.35 -0.44 -18.21
N THR A 452 -8.43 -0.27 -17.26
CA THR A 452 -7.62 0.95 -17.09
C THR A 452 -6.81 1.29 -18.35
N GLY A 453 -6.10 0.31 -18.91
CA GLY A 453 -5.27 0.49 -20.10
C GLY A 453 -6.10 0.88 -21.33
N LYS A 454 -7.14 0.10 -21.61
CA LYS A 454 -8.07 0.36 -22.73
C LYS A 454 -8.80 1.70 -22.59
N LEU A 455 -9.30 2.04 -21.40
CA LEU A 455 -9.96 3.31 -21.16
C LEU A 455 -8.99 4.48 -21.34
N THR A 456 -7.76 4.37 -20.85
CA THR A 456 -6.74 5.42 -21.05
C THR A 456 -6.41 5.62 -22.53
N LEU A 457 -6.25 4.52 -23.27
CA LEU A 457 -6.02 4.56 -24.71
C LEU A 457 -7.24 5.15 -25.45
N ALA A 458 -8.46 4.76 -25.09
CA ALA A 458 -9.67 5.31 -25.69
C ALA A 458 -9.81 6.82 -25.40
N SER A 459 -9.49 7.26 -24.17
CA SER A 459 -9.47 8.67 -23.79
C SER A 459 -8.48 9.46 -24.65
N TYR A 460 -7.27 8.92 -24.86
CA TYR A 460 -6.28 9.52 -25.75
C TYR A 460 -6.79 9.64 -27.19
N GLU A 461 -7.33 8.56 -27.75
CA GLU A 461 -7.83 8.53 -29.13
C GLU A 461 -8.99 9.51 -29.32
N TYR A 462 -9.90 9.63 -28.33
CA TYR A 462 -10.94 10.67 -28.34
C TYR A 462 -10.34 12.07 -28.29
N PHE A 463 -9.39 12.29 -27.37
CA PHE A 463 -8.75 13.58 -27.16
C PHE A 463 -8.03 14.11 -28.41
N VAL A 464 -7.38 13.24 -29.19
CA VAL A 464 -6.74 13.61 -30.46
C VAL A 464 -7.71 13.61 -31.66
N GLY A 465 -9.03 13.51 -31.42
CA GLY A 465 -10.08 13.58 -32.44
C GLY A 465 -10.35 12.27 -33.20
N LYS A 466 -9.66 11.17 -32.89
CA LYS A 466 -9.82 9.86 -33.53
C LYS A 466 -10.98 9.06 -32.95
N THR A 467 -12.19 9.61 -33.02
CA THR A 467 -13.40 9.01 -32.40
C THR A 467 -13.73 7.60 -32.89
N LYS A 468 -13.44 7.24 -34.16
CA LYS A 468 -13.61 5.87 -34.68
C LYS A 468 -12.69 4.87 -33.98
N SER A 469 -11.45 5.28 -33.71
CA SER A 469 -10.43 4.49 -33.01
C SER A 469 -10.85 4.31 -31.54
N ALA A 470 -11.26 5.39 -30.87
CA ALA A 470 -11.77 5.34 -29.50
C ALA A 470 -12.95 4.36 -29.35
N LEU A 471 -13.95 4.44 -30.24
CA LEU A 471 -15.08 3.50 -30.27
C LEU A 471 -14.65 2.05 -30.52
N SER A 472 -13.61 1.82 -31.32
CA SER A 472 -13.07 0.47 -31.54
C SER A 472 -12.50 -0.11 -30.24
N VAL A 473 -11.73 0.67 -29.49
CA VAL A 473 -11.16 0.26 -28.20
C VAL A 473 -12.26 0.02 -27.16
N ILE A 474 -13.28 0.88 -27.10
CA ILE A 474 -14.43 0.71 -26.19
C ILE A 474 -15.21 -0.58 -26.50
N ARG A 475 -15.41 -0.91 -27.78
CA ARG A 475 -16.06 -2.17 -28.17
C ARG A 475 -15.25 -3.40 -27.73
N GLN A 476 -13.93 -3.36 -27.85
CA GLN A 476 -13.03 -4.41 -27.36
C GLN A 476 -13.07 -4.55 -25.84
N LEU A 477 -13.37 -3.47 -25.13
CA LEU A 477 -13.60 -3.48 -23.69
C LEU A 477 -14.94 -4.16 -23.37
N TYR A 478 -16.04 -3.80 -24.05
CA TYR A 478 -17.32 -4.48 -23.84
C TYR A 478 -17.31 -5.96 -24.19
N SER A 479 -16.68 -6.35 -25.30
CA SER A 479 -16.57 -7.77 -25.68
C SER A 479 -15.66 -8.58 -24.75
N GLY A 480 -14.84 -7.89 -23.95
CA GLY A 480 -13.89 -8.48 -23.03
C GLY A 480 -14.33 -8.43 -21.57
N TYR A 481 -15.58 -8.07 -21.26
CA TYR A 481 -16.11 -8.12 -19.90
C TYR A 481 -16.65 -9.52 -19.60
N PRO A 482 -15.93 -10.31 -18.80
CA PRO A 482 -16.51 -11.55 -18.33
C PRO A 482 -17.56 -11.26 -17.25
N PRO A 483 -18.63 -12.07 -17.16
CA PRO A 483 -19.64 -11.96 -16.11
C PRO A 483 -19.09 -12.20 -14.69
N TYR A 484 -17.87 -12.72 -14.59
CA TYR A 484 -17.14 -13.00 -13.34
C TYR A 484 -16.13 -11.91 -12.95
N ALA A 485 -16.09 -10.76 -13.63
CA ALA A 485 -15.18 -9.67 -13.29
C ALA A 485 -15.52 -9.06 -11.91
N LEU A 486 -14.51 -8.83 -11.08
CA LEU A 486 -14.61 -8.19 -9.78
C LEU A 486 -14.51 -6.67 -9.90
N ASP A 487 -15.41 -5.94 -9.25
CA ASP A 487 -15.33 -4.48 -9.12
C ASP A 487 -14.30 -4.08 -8.07
N GLY A 488 -13.46 -3.10 -8.39
CA GLY A 488 -12.32 -2.68 -7.59
C GLY A 488 -12.61 -1.87 -6.33
N LYS A 489 -13.85 -1.45 -6.10
CA LYS A 489 -14.24 -0.64 -4.92
C LYS A 489 -14.99 -1.44 -3.85
N SER A 490 -15.83 -2.38 -4.25
CA SER A 490 -16.73 -3.09 -3.35
C SER A 490 -16.79 -4.55 -3.76
N ASP A 491 -15.95 -5.37 -3.14
CA ASP A 491 -16.25 -6.76 -2.75
C ASP A 491 -15.08 -7.24 -1.88
N TYR A 492 -15.27 -7.23 -0.56
CA TYR A 492 -14.64 -8.26 0.28
C TYR A 492 -15.32 -9.56 -0.12
N ILE A 493 -14.77 -10.14 -1.18
CA ILE A 493 -15.19 -11.29 -1.95
C ILE A 493 -16.22 -12.17 -1.28
N SER A 494 -17.37 -12.21 -1.93
CA SER A 494 -18.37 -13.27 -1.83
C SER A 494 -19.04 -13.55 -3.18
N SER A 495 -18.56 -12.99 -4.30
CA SER A 495 -19.19 -13.23 -5.60
C SER A 495 -18.98 -14.69 -6.02
N ALA A 496 -20.03 -15.50 -5.90
CA ALA A 496 -20.05 -16.89 -6.32
C ALA A 496 -19.51 -17.06 -7.76
N THR A 497 -19.77 -16.08 -8.63
CA THR A 497 -19.34 -16.06 -10.04
C THR A 497 -17.82 -16.02 -10.22
N TYR A 498 -17.09 -15.25 -9.41
CA TYR A 498 -15.62 -15.25 -9.46
C TYR A 498 -15.05 -16.57 -8.94
N ILE A 499 -15.57 -17.01 -7.80
CA ILE A 499 -15.21 -18.27 -7.15
C ILE A 499 -15.31 -19.43 -8.17
N GLU A 500 -16.46 -19.55 -8.84
CA GLU A 500 -16.70 -20.60 -9.83
C GLU A 500 -15.78 -20.48 -11.06
N ALA A 501 -15.54 -19.25 -11.53
CA ALA A 501 -14.80 -19.00 -12.77
C ALA A 501 -13.28 -19.06 -12.60
N MET A 502 -12.74 -18.66 -11.45
CA MET A 502 -11.31 -18.37 -11.26
C MET A 502 -10.62 -19.24 -10.21
N CYS A 503 -11.33 -19.62 -9.14
CA CYS A 503 -10.73 -20.37 -8.04
C CYS A 503 -10.66 -21.87 -8.35
N ASN A 504 -9.64 -22.54 -7.83
CA ASN A 504 -9.37 -23.97 -8.02
C ASN A 504 -9.22 -24.41 -9.48
N LYS A 505 -9.00 -23.47 -10.42
CA LYS A 505 -8.78 -23.75 -11.87
C LYS A 505 -7.30 -23.83 -12.26
N GLY A 506 -6.38 -23.66 -11.31
CA GLY A 506 -4.93 -23.63 -11.58
C GLY A 506 -4.45 -22.36 -12.29
N TYR A 507 -5.27 -21.31 -12.35
CA TYR A 507 -4.87 -20.03 -12.93
C TYR A 507 -3.84 -19.32 -12.06
N THR A 508 -2.78 -18.84 -12.69
CA THR A 508 -1.79 -17.98 -12.02
C THR A 508 -2.43 -16.66 -11.56
N ILE A 509 -1.92 -16.08 -10.47
CA ILE A 509 -2.32 -14.74 -10.00
C ILE A 509 -2.17 -13.67 -11.10
N HIS A 510 -1.19 -13.81 -11.99
CA HIS A 510 -1.01 -12.95 -13.17
C HIS A 510 -2.22 -13.02 -14.12
N PHE A 511 -2.71 -14.23 -14.41
CA PHE A 511 -3.86 -14.42 -15.27
C PHE A 511 -5.11 -13.79 -14.66
N LYS A 512 -5.35 -14.05 -13.38
CA LYS A 512 -6.50 -13.50 -12.64
C LYS A 512 -6.46 -11.97 -12.60
N ALA A 513 -5.29 -11.38 -12.33
CA ALA A 513 -5.09 -9.92 -12.32
C ALA A 513 -5.46 -9.24 -13.63
N ARG A 514 -5.19 -9.88 -14.77
CA ARG A 514 -5.44 -9.33 -16.10
C ARG A 514 -6.87 -9.55 -16.58
N ASN A 515 -7.50 -10.66 -16.18
CA ASN A 515 -8.74 -11.13 -16.80
C ASN A 515 -9.96 -11.08 -15.87
N ALA A 516 -9.78 -10.82 -14.58
CA ALA A 516 -10.85 -10.90 -13.60
C ALA A 516 -11.00 -9.65 -12.74
N TRP A 517 -10.05 -8.70 -12.80
CA TRP A 517 -10.09 -7.48 -12.00
C TRP A 517 -10.49 -6.27 -12.83
N MET A 518 -11.59 -5.61 -12.44
CA MET A 518 -12.10 -4.38 -13.03
C MET A 518 -11.89 -3.22 -12.04
N PRO A 519 -10.73 -2.54 -12.08
CA PRO A 519 -10.50 -1.40 -11.21
C PRO A 519 -11.44 -0.25 -11.56
N THR A 520 -11.75 0.58 -10.56
CA THR A 520 -12.38 1.88 -10.83
C THR A 520 -11.42 2.78 -11.61
N TYR A 521 -11.95 3.53 -12.59
CA TYR A 521 -11.13 4.40 -13.41
C TYR A 521 -10.79 5.70 -12.68
N PHE A 522 -9.53 5.81 -12.26
CA PHE A 522 -9.02 6.96 -11.51
C PHE A 522 -8.48 8.07 -12.43
N LEU A 523 -8.88 9.30 -12.12
CA LEU A 523 -8.54 10.56 -12.78
C LEU A 523 -7.98 11.55 -11.74
N PRO A 524 -6.67 11.84 -11.72
CA PRO A 524 -6.08 12.75 -10.73
C PRO A 524 -6.29 14.22 -11.10
N PHE A 525 -6.28 15.11 -10.11
CA PHE A 525 -6.30 16.56 -10.34
C PHE A 525 -5.07 17.14 -10.99
N SER A 526 -3.91 16.50 -10.86
CA SER A 526 -2.65 16.99 -11.43
C SER A 526 -2.60 16.96 -12.96
N VAL A 527 -3.54 16.27 -13.64
CA VAL A 527 -3.54 16.12 -15.11
C VAL A 527 -4.92 16.41 -15.73
N PRO A 528 -5.53 17.58 -15.47
CA PRO A 528 -6.90 17.85 -15.90
C PRO A 528 -7.03 17.94 -17.43
N ASN A 529 -5.94 18.23 -18.15
CA ASN A 529 -5.97 18.39 -19.61
C ASN A 529 -5.86 17.06 -20.37
N ALA A 530 -5.56 15.96 -19.69
CA ALA A 530 -5.36 14.63 -20.28
C ALA A 530 -6.66 13.91 -20.64
N PHE A 531 -7.81 14.44 -20.23
CA PHE A 531 -9.11 13.78 -20.31
C PHE A 531 -10.12 14.67 -21.06
N PRO A 532 -11.31 14.12 -21.44
CA PRO A 532 -12.37 14.91 -22.06
C PRO A 532 -12.53 16.27 -21.37
N PRO A 533 -12.45 17.41 -22.09
CA PRO A 533 -12.48 18.75 -21.50
C PRO A 533 -13.66 18.98 -20.57
N GLN A 534 -14.78 18.30 -20.82
CA GLN A 534 -16.01 18.38 -20.05
C GLN A 534 -15.88 17.81 -18.62
N LEU A 535 -14.83 17.04 -18.30
CA LEU A 535 -14.53 16.53 -16.96
C LEU A 535 -13.74 17.50 -16.09
N ARG A 536 -13.10 18.53 -16.68
CA ARG A 536 -12.12 19.38 -15.99
C ARG A 536 -12.66 20.06 -14.75
N ILE A 537 -13.89 20.55 -14.85
CA ILE A 537 -14.57 21.28 -13.78
C ILE A 537 -14.73 20.38 -12.56
N TRP A 538 -15.10 19.13 -12.80
CA TRP A 538 -15.30 18.14 -11.76
C TRP A 538 -14.00 17.67 -11.12
N ILE A 539 -12.97 17.47 -11.94
CA ILE A 539 -11.63 17.20 -11.45
C ILE A 539 -11.17 18.36 -10.54
N HIS A 540 -11.44 19.61 -10.95
CA HIS A 540 -11.09 20.80 -10.18
C HIS A 540 -11.79 20.86 -8.81
N ILE A 541 -13.07 20.50 -8.77
CA ILE A 541 -13.88 20.47 -7.54
C ILE A 541 -13.43 19.33 -6.62
N GLU A 542 -13.30 18.11 -7.13
CA GLU A 542 -13.08 16.92 -6.31
C GLU A 542 -11.61 16.65 -5.97
N LYS A 543 -10.66 17.38 -6.57
CA LYS A 543 -9.20 17.15 -6.49
C LYS A 543 -8.75 15.74 -6.95
N SER A 544 -9.67 14.85 -7.30
CA SER A 544 -9.51 13.62 -8.08
C SER A 544 -10.91 13.03 -8.34
N LEU A 545 -11.09 12.25 -9.40
CA LEU A 545 -12.32 11.50 -9.65
C LEU A 545 -12.01 10.01 -9.74
N SER A 546 -12.83 9.18 -9.11
CA SER A 546 -12.78 7.73 -9.22
C SER A 546 -14.11 7.24 -9.77
N ILE A 547 -14.19 7.04 -11.09
CA ILE A 547 -15.43 6.73 -11.81
C ILE A 547 -15.47 5.24 -12.14
N GLU A 548 -16.58 4.56 -11.86
CA GLU A 548 -16.79 3.16 -12.27
C GLU A 548 -16.50 2.98 -13.77
N SER A 549 -15.74 1.94 -14.11
CA SER A 549 -15.11 1.80 -15.43
C SER A 549 -16.13 1.73 -16.57
N SER A 550 -17.26 1.06 -16.37
CA SER A 550 -18.35 0.93 -17.34
C SER A 550 -19.07 2.27 -17.56
N SER A 551 -19.30 3.02 -16.48
CA SER A 551 -19.88 4.37 -16.49
C SER A 551 -18.99 5.34 -17.27
N TYR A 552 -17.68 5.29 -17.04
CA TYR A 552 -16.71 6.07 -17.80
C TYR A 552 -16.65 5.65 -19.28
N ALA A 553 -16.66 4.35 -19.57
CA ALA A 553 -16.68 3.82 -20.94
C ALA A 553 -17.89 4.34 -21.72
N CYS A 554 -19.08 4.26 -21.10
CA CYS A 554 -20.34 4.68 -21.70
C CYS A 554 -20.38 6.20 -21.92
N MET A 555 -19.84 6.98 -20.99
CA MET A 555 -19.67 8.43 -21.17
C MET A 555 -18.78 8.74 -22.37
N LEU A 556 -17.61 8.11 -22.47
CA LEU A 556 -16.67 8.34 -23.55
C LEU A 556 -17.25 7.90 -24.92
N GLU A 557 -17.98 6.80 -24.94
CA GLU A 557 -18.73 6.34 -26.12
C GLU A 557 -19.78 7.36 -26.55
N SER A 558 -20.58 7.86 -25.62
CA SER A 558 -21.58 8.90 -25.87
C SER A 558 -20.94 10.17 -26.45
N LEU A 559 -19.83 10.63 -25.87
CA LEU A 559 -19.09 11.78 -26.39
C LEU A 559 -18.56 11.54 -27.82
N CYS A 560 -18.13 10.32 -28.14
CA CYS A 560 -17.74 9.95 -29.50
C CYS A 560 -18.93 9.99 -30.47
N TYR A 561 -20.10 9.47 -30.09
CA TYR A 561 -21.30 9.52 -30.94
C TYR A 561 -21.81 10.94 -31.14
N LEU A 562 -21.72 11.78 -30.11
CA LEU A 562 -22.03 13.20 -30.21
C LEU A 562 -21.12 13.88 -31.24
N HIS A 563 -19.81 13.67 -31.16
CA HIS A 563 -18.85 14.24 -32.12
C HIS A 563 -19.04 13.69 -33.56
N GLN A 564 -19.48 12.43 -33.69
CA GLN A 564 -19.83 11.83 -35.00
C GLN A 564 -21.23 12.19 -35.50
N ARG A 565 -22.00 13.00 -34.76
CA ARG A 565 -23.40 13.35 -35.07
C ARG A 565 -24.30 12.13 -35.29
N LYS A 566 -24.22 11.14 -34.39
CA LYS A 566 -25.02 9.90 -34.43
C LYS A 566 -26.09 9.86 -33.33
N PRO A 567 -27.22 10.58 -33.50
CA PRO A 567 -28.20 10.80 -32.43
C PRO A 567 -28.86 9.51 -31.91
N LEU A 568 -29.15 8.54 -32.80
CA LEU A 568 -29.75 7.27 -32.39
C LEU A 568 -28.82 6.44 -31.50
N LYS A 569 -27.51 6.41 -31.82
CA LYS A 569 -26.52 5.68 -31.01
C LYS A 569 -26.25 6.40 -29.69
N LEU A 570 -26.19 7.72 -29.72
CA LEU A 570 -26.09 8.56 -28.53
C LEU A 570 -27.26 8.30 -27.57
N ARG A 571 -28.49 8.31 -28.07
CA ARG A 571 -29.70 8.07 -27.24
C ARG A 571 -29.68 6.68 -26.60
N LYS A 572 -29.25 5.65 -27.34
CA LYS A 572 -29.10 4.28 -26.80
C LYS A 572 -28.04 4.21 -25.70
N SER A 573 -26.87 4.81 -25.93
CA SER A 573 -25.76 4.81 -24.96
C SER A 573 -26.15 5.56 -23.66
N ILE A 574 -26.74 6.76 -23.76
CA ILE A 574 -27.24 7.49 -22.59
C ILE A 574 -28.35 6.70 -21.86
N GLY A 575 -29.27 6.09 -22.61
CA GLY A 575 -30.36 5.29 -22.04
C GLY A 575 -29.83 4.11 -21.23
N PHE A 576 -28.82 3.40 -21.76
CA PHE A 576 -28.14 2.32 -21.04
C PHE A 576 -27.44 2.82 -19.77
N LEU A 577 -26.69 3.93 -19.84
CA LEU A 577 -26.04 4.49 -18.66
C LEU A 577 -27.05 4.79 -17.56
N ILE A 578 -28.18 5.43 -17.92
CA ILE A 578 -29.24 5.77 -16.98
C ILE A 578 -29.87 4.51 -16.35
N SER A 579 -30.12 3.46 -17.14
CA SER A 579 -30.77 2.25 -16.63
C SER A 579 -29.93 1.49 -15.60
N VAL A 580 -28.60 1.60 -15.67
CA VAL A 580 -27.70 0.88 -14.75
C VAL A 580 -27.26 1.70 -13.54
N ILE A 581 -27.59 2.99 -13.45
CA ILE A 581 -27.11 3.85 -12.35
C ILE A 581 -27.55 3.29 -11.00
N ASP A 582 -28.81 2.92 -10.86
CA ASP A 582 -29.35 2.51 -9.56
C ASP A 582 -28.90 1.10 -9.15
N ASP A 583 -28.39 0.30 -10.11
CA ASP A 583 -27.80 -1.02 -9.87
C ASP A 583 -26.35 -0.97 -9.36
N LEU A 584 -25.68 0.19 -9.46
CA LEU A 584 -24.33 0.37 -8.93
C LEU A 584 -24.35 0.23 -7.40
N LYS A 585 -23.48 -0.62 -6.85
CA LYS A 585 -23.42 -0.95 -5.41
C LYS A 585 -23.11 0.28 -4.56
N GLU A 586 -22.05 1.00 -4.90
CA GLU A 586 -21.51 2.10 -4.09
C GLU A 586 -22.25 3.43 -4.29
N LYS A 587 -22.42 4.17 -3.18
CA LYS A 587 -23.06 5.50 -3.21
C LYS A 587 -22.27 6.50 -4.06
N ASP A 588 -20.95 6.44 -4.01
CA ASP A 588 -20.09 7.34 -4.80
C ASP A 588 -20.14 7.01 -6.28
N ASP A 589 -20.15 5.73 -6.67
CA ASP A 589 -20.26 5.34 -8.08
C ASP A 589 -21.59 5.79 -8.70
N ARG A 590 -22.67 5.69 -7.92
CA ARG A 590 -23.98 6.26 -8.27
C ARG A 590 -23.96 7.78 -8.47
N ILE A 591 -23.09 8.49 -7.77
CA ILE A 591 -22.91 9.95 -7.93
C ILE A 591 -22.11 10.22 -9.21
N HIS A 592 -20.98 9.55 -9.39
CA HIS A 592 -20.12 9.73 -10.57
C HIS A 592 -20.80 9.31 -11.88
N ALA A 593 -21.64 8.27 -11.88
CA ALA A 593 -22.44 7.89 -13.06
C ALA A 593 -23.49 8.96 -13.42
N ARG A 594 -24.14 9.57 -12.42
CA ARG A 594 -25.04 10.73 -12.64
C ARG A 594 -24.29 11.92 -13.22
N MET A 595 -23.06 12.16 -12.74
CA MET A 595 -22.18 13.19 -13.29
C MET A 595 -21.86 12.93 -14.77
N CYS A 596 -21.56 11.67 -15.13
CA CYS A 596 -21.34 11.27 -16.51
C CYS A 596 -22.52 11.63 -17.42
N VAL A 597 -23.76 11.34 -17.00
CA VAL A 597 -24.97 11.73 -17.74
C VAL A 597 -25.04 13.25 -17.90
N GLY A 598 -24.84 13.99 -16.81
CA GLY A 598 -24.85 15.46 -16.84
C GLY A 598 -23.82 16.04 -17.80
N ILE A 599 -22.61 15.49 -17.83
CA ILE A 599 -21.52 15.89 -18.74
C ILE A 599 -21.89 15.65 -20.20
N ILE A 600 -22.47 14.49 -20.53
CA ILE A 600 -22.89 14.17 -21.90
C ILE A 600 -23.97 15.14 -22.37
N ARG A 601 -24.95 15.45 -21.50
CA ARG A 601 -26.04 16.38 -21.80
C ARG A 601 -25.54 17.79 -22.02
N TYR A 602 -24.61 18.24 -21.16
CA TYR A 602 -23.96 19.55 -21.31
C TYR A 602 -23.22 19.64 -22.64
N ALA A 603 -22.40 18.62 -22.97
CA ALA A 603 -21.67 18.57 -24.24
C ALA A 603 -22.60 18.61 -25.45
N GLY A 604 -23.79 18.01 -25.34
CA GLY A 604 -24.81 17.98 -26.39
C GLY A 604 -25.70 19.22 -26.49
N GLY A 605 -25.49 20.25 -25.64
CA GLY A 605 -26.31 21.47 -25.61
C GLY A 605 -27.64 21.34 -24.86
N ASP A 606 -27.92 20.21 -24.22
CA ASP A 606 -29.12 20.00 -23.38
C ASP A 606 -28.82 20.47 -21.94
N TYR A 607 -28.66 21.78 -21.80
CA TYR A 607 -28.23 22.40 -20.54
C TYR A 607 -29.22 22.17 -19.41
N GLN A 608 -30.53 22.22 -19.70
CA GLN A 608 -31.56 22.01 -18.68
C GLN A 608 -31.47 20.60 -18.07
N SER A 609 -31.32 19.56 -18.90
CA SER A 609 -31.12 18.20 -18.40
C SER A 609 -29.78 18.06 -17.70
N ALA A 610 -28.72 18.69 -18.22
CA ALA A 610 -27.41 18.68 -17.58
C ALA A 610 -27.50 19.23 -16.14
N CYS A 611 -28.19 20.35 -15.92
CA CYS A 611 -28.41 20.93 -14.59
C CYS A 611 -29.07 19.94 -13.63
N ARG A 612 -30.12 19.26 -14.09
CA ARG A 612 -30.86 18.30 -13.26
C ARG A 612 -29.93 17.18 -12.81
N TRP A 613 -29.17 16.57 -13.72
CA TRP A 613 -28.27 15.46 -13.38
C TRP A 613 -27.09 15.89 -12.52
N LEU A 614 -26.41 16.99 -12.87
CA LEU A 614 -25.26 17.51 -12.13
C LEU A 614 -25.66 18.01 -10.74
N GLY A 615 -26.75 18.76 -10.62
CA GLY A 615 -27.28 19.21 -9.33
C GLY A 615 -27.71 18.04 -8.45
N SER A 616 -28.35 17.03 -9.02
CA SER A 616 -28.75 15.82 -8.30
C SER A 616 -27.55 15.00 -7.81
N ALA A 617 -26.44 14.99 -8.54
CA ALA A 617 -25.18 14.37 -8.09
C ALA A 617 -24.57 15.15 -6.91
N LEU A 618 -24.46 16.48 -7.02
CA LEU A 618 -23.92 17.36 -5.96
C LEU A 618 -24.71 17.26 -4.66
N MET A 619 -26.05 17.33 -4.75
CA MET A 619 -26.91 17.27 -3.57
C MET A 619 -26.78 15.93 -2.82
N ARG A 620 -26.53 14.84 -3.54
CA ARG A 620 -26.26 13.54 -2.91
C ARG A 620 -24.88 13.51 -2.26
N LYS A 621 -23.88 14.12 -2.90
CA LYS A 621 -22.52 14.22 -2.36
C LYS A 621 -22.48 15.07 -1.08
N ASP A 622 -23.16 16.21 -1.06
CA ASP A 622 -23.21 17.11 0.11
C ASP A 622 -23.78 16.42 1.36
N LYS A 623 -24.74 15.50 1.17
CA LYS A 623 -25.29 14.68 2.26
C LYS A 623 -24.30 13.66 2.84
N LEU A 624 -23.23 13.33 2.12
CA LEU A 624 -22.22 12.36 2.51
C LEU A 624 -20.96 13.00 3.12
N LEU A 625 -20.76 14.31 2.93
CA LEU A 625 -19.57 15.01 3.38
C LEU A 625 -19.68 15.49 4.85
N PRO A 626 -18.57 15.43 5.62
CA PRO A 626 -18.51 16.02 6.95
C PRO A 626 -18.67 17.56 6.88
N PRO A 627 -19.08 18.23 7.98
CA PRO A 627 -19.45 19.66 7.97
C PRO A 627 -18.38 20.61 7.41
N LEU A 628 -17.09 20.28 7.61
CA LEU A 628 -15.93 21.06 7.15
C LEU A 628 -15.76 21.06 5.62
N ASP A 629 -16.24 20.03 4.92
CA ASP A 629 -16.08 19.87 3.47
C ASP A 629 -17.27 20.41 2.65
N LYS A 630 -18.35 20.85 3.32
CA LYS A 630 -19.57 21.35 2.65
C LYS A 630 -19.39 22.67 1.88
N THR A 631 -18.37 23.44 2.23
CA THR A 631 -18.01 24.70 1.55
C THR A 631 -17.53 24.47 0.10
N LEU A 632 -16.91 23.33 -0.19
CA LEU A 632 -16.51 22.92 -1.54
C LEU A 632 -17.71 22.55 -2.40
N THR A 633 -18.71 21.84 -1.85
CA THR A 633 -19.95 21.50 -2.56
C THR A 633 -20.78 22.74 -2.89
N GLN A 634 -20.85 23.72 -1.99
CA GLN A 634 -21.50 25.01 -2.25
C GLN A 634 -20.77 25.82 -3.33
N SER A 635 -19.44 25.85 -3.32
CA SER A 635 -18.63 26.49 -4.36
C SER A 635 -18.82 25.81 -5.73
N ALA A 636 -18.93 24.48 -5.75
CA ALA A 636 -19.24 23.71 -6.95
C ALA A 636 -20.64 23.98 -7.52
N LEU A 637 -21.65 24.06 -6.65
CA LEU A 637 -23.02 24.45 -7.02
C LEU A 637 -23.05 25.86 -7.61
N MET A 638 -22.31 26.80 -7.01
CA MET A 638 -22.20 28.18 -7.48
C MET A 638 -21.45 28.27 -8.82
N TYR A 639 -20.41 27.47 -9.02
CA TYR A 639 -19.69 27.42 -10.30
C TYR A 639 -20.52 26.77 -11.42
N VAL A 640 -21.25 25.69 -11.13
CA VAL A 640 -22.22 25.11 -12.07
C VAL A 640 -23.27 26.16 -12.43
N ALA A 641 -23.79 26.91 -11.45
CA ALA A 641 -24.70 28.02 -11.70
C ALA A 641 -24.07 29.14 -12.56
N CYS A 642 -22.80 29.52 -12.32
CA CYS A 642 -22.07 30.53 -13.11
C CYS A 642 -21.80 30.08 -14.56
N MET A 643 -21.38 28.83 -14.75
CA MET A 643 -21.20 28.21 -16.08
C MET A 643 -22.47 28.31 -16.94
N LEU A 644 -23.62 28.15 -16.29
CA LEU A 644 -24.92 28.20 -16.95
C LEU A 644 -25.37 29.65 -17.22
N ASN A 645 -25.03 30.58 -16.31
CA ASN A 645 -25.39 32.00 -16.45
C ASN A 645 -24.68 32.69 -17.63
N ASN A 646 -23.47 32.24 -17.99
CA ASN A 646 -22.74 32.75 -19.17
C ASN A 646 -23.34 32.27 -20.51
N HIS A 647 -24.17 31.21 -20.52
CA HIS A 647 -24.83 30.69 -21.72
C HIS A 647 -26.31 31.03 -21.83
N TYR A 648 -26.94 31.53 -20.76
CA TYR A 648 -28.29 32.13 -20.79
C TYR A 648 -28.28 33.62 -21.21
N ARG A 649 -27.11 34.21 -21.47
CA ARG A 649 -26.93 35.61 -21.93
C ARG A 649 -26.54 35.75 -23.41
N LEU A 650 -26.53 34.66 -24.18
CA LEU A 650 -26.47 34.63 -25.65
C LEU A 650 -27.79 34.04 -26.16
#